data_AF-A0A951BDG2-F1
#
_entry.id   AF-A0A951BDG2-F1
#
_cell.length_a   1.000
_cell.length_b   1.000
_cell.length_c   1.000
_cell.angle_alpha   90.00
_cell.angle_beta   90.00
_cell.angle_gamma   90.00
#
_symmetry.space_group_name_H-M   'P 1'
#
loop_
_entity.id
_entity.type
_entity.pdbx_description
1 polymer ?
#
loop_
_entity_poly.entity_id
_entity_poly.type
_entity_poly.pdbx_seq_one_letter_code
_entity_poly.pdbx_strand_id
1 'polypeptide(L)'
;MTVTTGAFDFAQIASCKIHPGIGVARVGNSPDAYFIGPELPGDPRAVTAPDGAFKDAGGRVKRQAARFRIYGYDKDGRNLGELPCLGPGDRKGGGKAKVEWTVHLANKKGAWRKCVSRHQAIDDAPLRNIASVPGRNPDTRDPDDRHELIIDAGARSISSHGHSENAKFDTGRFLGTTVALGELKADRHGRLIVLGGFGAAGSTKLDNPIGADPDQTDTWANNDHWYDDISDGPVTATVTLPTPDARTIEIRDPEDAAWVIVAPPKYAPGIFSIVTLFDVVREVAIDARWIEDEPDVSYVRDIQPILLRAADTAWVNNDVRRAHRVPFAALPSFSPEERARLFARIRNPRPDAAVAAQQATGQYMPPLSGDGGKATNGKPTTWLSLLPSQYRKLEKWNDGKFAEGEHATALKLDDLDAKAQVAALQRAALEPCAGGAFYPGVEASYTVADARLYAGAFRIDGKKTKAGDVTKYLAVPWQASLYLRKDGWWPAARPDDIVPEEVFDEADSQWRAGGKPVSAGLEGRVRWDRGLGVSTLFRRPWQNPARAVDDPRDGERRGPDDMVRYWSELGFVVPRRSASGEIVHVETERRPYAGMDIRELFHALLNLEEHRNCLPKVQEYVENVLAAARQVQRLPSAFNFMNNIRPFRYSEQAFEARMKDIYDDCFEFAFTKNGRRYDPEDESHNPYFRTREQMAERIRQLTPFNFLDGAWLRNVHRLGPMDEVNSILFSIFNEELGDGVLAQNHANIYRDLCHSIDFYPPPVASLAFARDPQFLDSAFESATFQLGIAEFTERYYPEIIGMTLWLEWTALELHRVAAMIERVGLDAHFYRMHIAIDNAEDGHGAGILRAVKLYLHQAMLQGGDPAVQQQWQRIWDGYVAFALTFAILIQQVSRVVKEPLTSQEQLENLIRRKKTFGQYNHSTCALCGVPINEWFNEPTGFLRALIKAGFIVPGKPASSPFLGLLGFRGPMYRVFTEAEIELWRRWTLEEAWSLADSEDDGSELAADVKRLKGKLARDPSLAHLLSGDRLSRLQRVTSPRRIALWVDLADRHAASAPAAAATAANGAADGIGARKASAIEARFNAWVAWGMVRALTHLAAQPLTNSQNGGFKFNRADAAEGQSALEWLADIRDAANPARTARAYLEALGAEFEQQKDPSAGAFMRRLAATPLAQGFELVAPGNDGHCGRDMMTAWLECGCPMPDVRLGELKPLRIDSTLDEEEHHPTGVAIGFGTMH
;
A
#
# COMPACT_ATOMS: atom_id res chain seq x y z
N MET A 1 -27.45 -52.91 -15.54
CA MET A 1 -26.25 -53.79 -15.84
C MET A 1 -25.25 -53.74 -14.68
N THR A 2 -25.56 -54.35 -13.49
CA THR A 2 -24.84 -54.88 -12.31
C THR A 2 -23.37 -55.13 -12.62
N VAL A 3 -22.36 -54.03 -12.61
CA VAL A 3 -20.88 -54.00 -12.69
C VAL A 3 -20.28 -54.93 -11.63
N THR A 4 -20.24 -56.26 -11.81
CA THR A 4 -19.24 -57.23 -11.33
C THR A 4 -17.85 -56.59 -11.25
N THR A 5 -17.31 -55.88 -10.07
CA THR A 5 -15.99 -55.61 -9.48
C THR A 5 -14.95 -56.61 -9.99
N GLY A 6 -14.72 -56.65 -11.38
CA GLY A 6 -13.49 -57.31 -11.86
C GLY A 6 -12.22 -56.66 -11.30
N ALA A 7 -11.49 -57.14 -10.31
CA ALA A 7 -10.15 -56.94 -9.75
C ALA A 7 -9.22 -56.23 -10.74
N PHE A 8 -8.96 -54.78 -10.63
CA PHE A 8 -7.92 -54.03 -11.35
C PHE A 8 -6.67 -54.89 -11.55
N ASP A 9 -6.35 -55.25 -12.80
CA ASP A 9 -5.22 -56.16 -13.09
C ASP A 9 -3.91 -55.35 -13.11
N PHE A 10 -3.13 -55.44 -12.00
CA PHE A 10 -1.89 -54.62 -11.82
C PHE A 10 -0.76 -55.18 -12.70
N ALA A 11 -0.89 -56.46 -13.22
CA ALA A 11 0.17 -57.06 -14.05
C ALA A 11 0.29 -56.37 -15.42
N GLN A 12 -0.80 -55.67 -15.83
CA GLN A 12 -0.79 -55.04 -17.17
C GLN A 12 -0.15 -53.65 -17.12
N ILE A 13 0.22 -53.25 -15.94
CA ILE A 13 0.68 -51.85 -15.81
C ILE A 13 2.17 -51.80 -16.20
N ALA A 14 2.41 -50.99 -17.22
CA ALA A 14 3.82 -50.80 -17.65
C ALA A 14 4.37 -49.47 -17.11
N SER A 15 3.51 -48.44 -17.01
CA SER A 15 3.94 -47.15 -16.45
C SER A 15 2.76 -46.46 -15.75
N CYS A 16 3.17 -45.42 -14.89
CA CYS A 16 2.12 -44.65 -14.17
C CYS A 16 2.37 -43.15 -14.37
N LYS A 17 1.18 -42.47 -14.39
CA LYS A 17 1.30 -41.00 -14.48
C LYS A 17 0.42 -40.34 -13.41
N ILE A 18 0.92 -39.03 -13.01
CA ILE A 18 0.15 -38.28 -11.98
C ILE A 18 -0.75 -37.24 -12.69
N HIS A 19 -2.04 -37.21 -12.26
CA HIS A 19 -2.97 -36.20 -12.82
C HIS A 19 -3.71 -35.48 -11.69
N PRO A 20 -4.10 -34.21 -11.97
CA PRO A 20 -3.75 -33.46 -13.19
C PRO A 20 -2.25 -33.21 -13.30
N GLY A 21 -1.81 -33.04 -14.59
CA GLY A 21 -0.37 -32.72 -14.79
C GLY A 21 0.03 -31.41 -14.14
N ILE A 22 -0.88 -30.46 -14.06
CA ILE A 22 -0.64 -29.20 -13.32
C ILE A 22 -1.81 -28.97 -12.36
N GLY A 23 -1.47 -28.99 -11.09
CA GLY A 23 -2.50 -28.73 -10.05
C GLY A 23 -2.45 -27.28 -9.56
N VAL A 24 -3.67 -26.81 -9.08
CA VAL A 24 -3.67 -25.43 -8.55
C VAL A 24 -4.25 -25.46 -7.13
N ALA A 25 -3.37 -25.04 -6.21
CA ALA A 25 -3.83 -24.78 -4.83
C ALA A 25 -3.88 -23.27 -4.55
N ARG A 26 -4.68 -22.88 -3.51
CA ARG A 26 -4.78 -21.44 -3.20
C ARG A 26 -4.63 -21.23 -1.70
N VAL A 27 -3.96 -20.11 -1.42
CA VAL A 27 -3.72 -19.82 0.01
C VAL A 27 -5.04 -19.44 0.70
N GLY A 28 -5.14 -19.65 2.02
CA GLY A 28 -6.24 -19.31 2.96
C GLY A 28 -5.70 -19.24 4.39
N ASN A 29 -6.34 -18.27 5.20
CA ASN A 29 -5.75 -18.09 6.56
C ASN A 29 -6.46 -18.99 7.58
N SER A 30 -7.33 -19.96 7.12
CA SER A 30 -7.90 -20.91 8.09
C SER A 30 -6.84 -21.96 8.47
N PRO A 31 -6.71 -22.20 9.77
CA PRO A 31 -5.63 -23.10 10.20
C PRO A 31 -5.93 -24.57 9.84
N ASP A 32 -7.36 -24.86 9.82
CA ASP A 32 -7.60 -26.31 9.67
C ASP A 32 -8.61 -26.57 8.53
N ALA A 33 -9.35 -25.55 8.16
CA ALA A 33 -10.43 -25.84 7.19
C ALA A 33 -9.90 -25.66 5.76
N TYR A 34 -10.35 -26.58 4.82
CA TYR A 34 -10.00 -26.48 3.39
C TYR A 34 -11.05 -27.22 2.55
N PHE A 35 -10.92 -26.97 1.26
CA PHE A 35 -11.76 -27.75 0.33
C PHE A 35 -10.94 -28.09 -0.92
N ILE A 36 -11.47 -29.16 -1.67
CA ILE A 36 -10.73 -29.59 -2.87
C ILE A 36 -11.17 -28.74 -4.06
N GLY A 37 -10.13 -28.32 -4.79
CA GLY A 37 -10.43 -27.51 -6.00
C GLY A 37 -11.28 -28.30 -7.00
N PRO A 38 -11.66 -27.68 -8.15
CA PRO A 38 -12.53 -28.34 -9.14
C PRO A 38 -11.82 -29.51 -9.83
N GLU A 39 -12.69 -30.59 -10.04
CA GLU A 39 -12.12 -31.78 -10.72
C GLU A 39 -12.96 -32.14 -11.95
N LEU A 40 -13.98 -31.28 -12.17
CA LEU A 40 -14.76 -31.39 -13.41
C LEU A 40 -14.87 -30.01 -14.06
N PRO A 41 -14.78 -30.00 -15.41
CA PRO A 41 -14.85 -28.70 -16.11
C PRO A 41 -16.25 -28.09 -16.06
N GLY A 42 -16.29 -26.72 -15.94
CA GLY A 42 -17.56 -25.99 -16.22
C GLY A 42 -18.57 -26.18 -15.07
N ASP A 43 -18.30 -26.91 -13.99
CA ASP A 43 -19.25 -27.11 -12.90
C ASP A 43 -19.03 -26.02 -11.82
N PRO A 44 -19.97 -25.06 -11.78
CA PRO A 44 -19.88 -24.00 -10.76
C PRO A 44 -19.91 -24.55 -9.33
N ARG A 45 -20.53 -25.92 -9.06
CA ARG A 45 -20.48 -26.62 -7.75
C ARG A 45 -19.07 -27.14 -7.45
N ALA A 46 -18.28 -27.29 -8.55
CA ALA A 46 -16.90 -27.80 -8.42
C ALA A 46 -15.92 -26.69 -8.04
N VAL A 47 -16.39 -25.36 -8.11
CA VAL A 47 -15.58 -24.18 -7.71
C VAL A 47 -16.11 -23.63 -6.39
N THR A 48 -17.30 -24.33 -5.74
CA THR A 48 -17.92 -23.88 -4.48
C THR A 48 -17.61 -24.90 -3.38
N ALA A 49 -16.97 -24.40 -2.26
CA ALA A 49 -16.79 -25.29 -1.09
C ALA A 49 -18.02 -26.18 -0.86
N PRO A 50 -17.78 -27.47 -0.73
CA PRO A 50 -18.88 -28.45 -0.61
C PRO A 50 -19.99 -27.94 0.31
N ASP A 51 -19.62 -27.07 1.30
CA ASP A 51 -20.67 -26.59 2.23
C ASP A 51 -21.21 -25.22 1.79
N GLY A 52 -20.68 -24.81 0.57
CA GLY A 52 -21.20 -23.53 0.01
C GLY A 52 -20.53 -22.32 0.66
N ALA A 53 -19.47 -22.59 1.59
CA ALA A 53 -18.81 -21.46 2.28
C ALA A 53 -17.30 -21.49 1.98
N PHE A 54 -16.76 -20.29 1.79
CA PHE A 54 -15.32 -20.20 1.48
C PHE A 54 -14.54 -19.74 2.71
N LYS A 55 -15.28 -19.47 3.71
CA LYS A 55 -14.63 -19.11 4.99
C LYS A 55 -15.12 -20.01 6.11
N ASP A 56 -14.23 -20.20 7.13
CA ASP A 56 -14.68 -21.02 8.27
C ASP A 56 -15.53 -20.20 9.24
N ALA A 57 -15.95 -20.80 10.35
CA ALA A 57 -16.91 -20.16 11.27
C ALA A 57 -16.32 -18.90 11.91
N GLY A 58 -14.99 -18.85 11.87
CA GLY A 58 -14.33 -17.65 12.44
C GLY A 58 -14.13 -16.56 11.36
N GLY A 59 -14.67 -16.77 10.11
CA GLY A 59 -14.55 -15.71 9.07
C GLY A 59 -13.19 -15.79 8.36
N ARG A 60 -12.38 -16.85 8.63
CA ARG A 60 -11.09 -17.01 7.93
C ARG A 60 -11.27 -17.76 6.60
N VAL A 61 -10.46 -17.38 5.61
CA VAL A 61 -10.60 -17.99 4.26
C VAL A 61 -10.05 -19.42 4.28
N LYS A 62 -10.86 -20.39 3.83
CA LYS A 62 -10.41 -21.79 3.73
C LYS A 62 -9.38 -21.92 2.60
N ARG A 63 -8.49 -22.75 2.82
CA ARG A 63 -7.54 -23.04 1.72
C ARG A 63 -8.18 -23.95 0.67
N GLN A 64 -7.82 -23.66 -0.63
CA GLN A 64 -8.19 -24.60 -1.71
C GLN A 64 -7.02 -25.55 -2.00
N ALA A 65 -7.42 -26.89 -1.92
CA ALA A 65 -6.34 -27.88 -2.10
C ALA A 65 -6.35 -28.42 -3.53
N ALA A 66 -5.13 -28.75 -4.00
CA ALA A 66 -5.04 -29.54 -5.25
C ALA A 66 -4.90 -31.05 -4.92
N ARG A 67 -5.80 -31.82 -5.57
CA ARG A 67 -5.74 -33.27 -5.31
C ARG A 67 -5.17 -33.98 -6.54
N PHE A 68 -4.20 -34.89 -6.23
CA PHE A 68 -3.55 -35.63 -7.33
C PHE A 68 -3.85 -37.12 -7.21
N ARG A 69 -3.92 -37.70 -8.47
CA ARG A 69 -4.21 -39.14 -8.57
C ARG A 69 -3.17 -39.80 -9.48
N ILE A 70 -3.13 -41.16 -9.34
CA ILE A 70 -2.19 -41.88 -10.24
C ILE A 70 -3.00 -42.81 -11.16
N TYR A 71 -2.64 -42.73 -12.45
CA TYR A 71 -3.29 -43.61 -13.44
C TYR A 71 -2.25 -44.57 -14.03
N GLY A 72 -2.74 -45.86 -14.34
CA GLY A 72 -1.82 -46.87 -14.92
C GLY A 72 -1.98 -46.92 -16.44
N TYR A 73 -0.81 -47.25 -17.05
CA TYR A 73 -0.82 -47.37 -18.52
C TYR A 73 -0.14 -48.69 -18.92
N ASP A 74 -0.69 -49.25 -20.02
CA ASP A 74 -0.09 -50.54 -20.43
C ASP A 74 1.06 -50.27 -21.42
N LYS A 75 1.70 -51.25 -22.00
CA LYS A 75 2.92 -51.10 -22.82
C LYS A 75 2.62 -50.36 -24.13
N ASP A 76 1.25 -50.31 -24.45
CA ASP A 76 0.91 -49.59 -25.70
C ASP A 76 0.47 -48.16 -25.40
N GLY A 77 0.57 -47.82 -24.07
CA GLY A 77 0.24 -46.42 -23.71
C GLY A 77 -1.26 -46.22 -23.49
N ARG A 78 -2.03 -47.32 -23.50
CA ARG A 78 -3.48 -47.19 -23.22
C ARG A 78 -3.72 -46.96 -21.72
N ASN A 79 -4.61 -45.96 -21.45
CA ASN A 79 -4.97 -45.64 -20.05
C ASN A 79 -5.89 -46.72 -19.45
N LEU A 80 -5.34 -47.39 -18.36
CA LEU A 80 -6.10 -48.50 -17.75
C LEU A 80 -6.99 -48.00 -16.61
N GLY A 81 -6.88 -46.68 -16.29
CA GLY A 81 -7.77 -46.11 -15.25
C GLY A 81 -6.95 -45.72 -14.00
N GLU A 82 -7.69 -45.07 -13.01
CA GLU A 82 -7.03 -44.65 -11.75
C GLU A 82 -6.64 -45.88 -10.92
N LEU A 83 -5.43 -45.81 -10.40
CA LEU A 83 -4.92 -46.95 -9.61
C LEU A 83 -5.61 -46.98 -8.24
N PRO A 84 -6.12 -48.18 -7.88
CA PRO A 84 -6.56 -48.31 -6.48
C PRO A 84 -5.36 -48.30 -5.51
N CYS A 85 -5.39 -47.27 -4.54
CA CYS A 85 -4.21 -47.14 -3.66
C CYS A 85 -4.64 -47.31 -2.19
N LEU A 86 -3.58 -47.69 -1.40
CA LEU A 86 -3.85 -47.80 0.05
C LEU A 86 -4.08 -46.40 0.64
N GLY A 87 -5.21 -46.30 1.39
CA GLY A 87 -5.47 -45.01 2.08
C GLY A 87 -5.43 -45.20 3.60
N PRO A 88 -5.53 -44.07 4.26
CA PRO A 88 -5.57 -44.17 5.73
C PRO A 88 -6.74 -45.05 6.20
N GLY A 89 -6.40 -46.09 7.06
CA GLY A 89 -7.47 -46.93 7.64
C GLY A 89 -7.61 -48.26 6.86
N ASP A 90 -6.89 -48.40 5.70
CA ASP A 90 -6.95 -49.67 4.95
C ASP A 90 -6.00 -50.69 5.58
N ARG A 91 -6.45 -52.11 5.57
CA ARG A 91 -5.59 -53.19 6.11
C ARG A 91 -4.42 -53.46 5.16
N LYS A 92 -3.16 -53.64 5.78
CA LYS A 92 -1.93 -54.00 5.01
C LYS A 92 -2.10 -55.36 4.33
N GLY A 93 -2.09 -55.40 2.80
CA GLY A 93 -2.15 -56.72 2.10
C GLY A 93 -3.46 -56.87 1.32
N GLY A 94 -4.33 -55.75 1.10
CA GLY A 94 -5.71 -55.74 0.53
C GLY A 94 -5.67 -55.64 -1.00
N GLY A 95 -4.46 -56.00 -1.68
CA GLY A 95 -4.49 -56.04 -3.17
C GLY A 95 -4.48 -54.61 -3.75
N LYS A 96 -4.10 -53.51 -2.96
CA LYS A 96 -4.03 -52.11 -3.46
C LYS A 96 -2.56 -51.66 -3.48
N ALA A 97 -2.33 -50.66 -4.36
CA ALA A 97 -0.93 -50.19 -4.50
C ALA A 97 -0.56 -49.23 -3.36
N LYS A 98 0.72 -49.37 -2.90
CA LYS A 98 1.27 -48.39 -1.94
C LYS A 98 1.99 -47.24 -2.67
N VAL A 99 1.68 -45.98 -2.12
CA VAL A 99 2.27 -44.84 -2.85
C VAL A 99 3.00 -43.94 -1.84
N GLU A 100 4.19 -43.60 -2.24
CA GLU A 100 4.89 -42.51 -1.53
C GLU A 100 4.95 -41.24 -2.40
N TRP A 101 4.30 -40.20 -1.82
CA TRP A 101 4.27 -38.93 -2.58
C TRP A 101 5.42 -38.03 -2.13
N THR A 102 5.99 -37.30 -3.14
CA THR A 102 7.00 -36.27 -2.79
C THR A 102 6.68 -34.96 -3.51
N VAL A 103 6.69 -33.86 -2.67
CA VAL A 103 6.42 -32.53 -3.26
C VAL A 103 7.53 -31.58 -2.78
N HIS A 104 7.98 -30.72 -3.78
CA HIS A 104 8.95 -29.67 -3.42
C HIS A 104 8.41 -28.28 -3.78
N LEU A 105 8.09 -27.49 -2.68
CA LEU A 105 7.57 -26.13 -2.93
C LEU A 105 8.66 -25.10 -2.59
N ALA A 106 8.75 -24.11 -3.52
CA ALA A 106 9.67 -23.00 -3.21
C ALA A 106 9.08 -21.69 -3.76
N ASN A 107 9.47 -20.61 -3.11
CA ASN A 107 9.13 -19.25 -3.57
C ASN A 107 10.43 -18.48 -3.89
N LYS A 108 10.54 -18.07 -5.22
CA LYS A 108 11.83 -17.44 -5.64
C LYS A 108 11.60 -15.98 -6.02
N LYS A 109 10.45 -15.47 -5.66
CA LYS A 109 10.10 -14.11 -6.12
C LYS A 109 11.13 -13.09 -5.60
N GLY A 110 11.54 -13.22 -4.27
CA GLY A 110 12.43 -12.22 -3.65
C GLY A 110 13.82 -12.19 -4.34
N ALA A 111 14.21 -13.36 -4.95
CA ALA A 111 15.59 -13.46 -5.51
C ALA A 111 15.58 -13.18 -7.01
N TRP A 112 14.37 -12.99 -7.60
CA TRP A 112 14.32 -12.96 -9.08
C TRP A 112 14.40 -11.51 -9.56
N ARG A 113 14.19 -11.39 -10.92
CA ARG A 113 14.28 -10.05 -11.53
C ARG A 113 12.95 -9.30 -11.41
N LYS A 114 13.09 -7.95 -11.51
CA LYS A 114 11.86 -7.13 -11.46
C LYS A 114 10.91 -7.49 -12.60
N CYS A 115 9.64 -7.39 -12.21
CA CYS A 115 8.60 -7.79 -13.16
C CYS A 115 8.56 -6.85 -14.37
N VAL A 116 8.54 -7.44 -15.62
CA VAL A 116 8.40 -6.61 -16.84
C VAL A 116 7.37 -7.27 -17.76
N SER A 117 6.86 -6.44 -18.72
CA SER A 117 5.90 -6.96 -19.73
C SER A 117 6.56 -8.01 -20.61
N ARG A 118 5.75 -8.89 -21.20
CA ARG A 118 6.31 -9.94 -22.10
C ARG A 118 6.93 -9.30 -23.34
N HIS A 119 6.68 -8.09 -23.57
CA HIS A 119 7.22 -7.43 -24.78
C HIS A 119 8.56 -6.77 -24.44
N GLN A 120 9.01 -7.07 -23.21
CA GLN A 120 10.34 -6.58 -22.81
C GLN A 120 11.25 -7.77 -22.48
N ALA A 121 12.60 -7.55 -22.73
CA ALA A 121 13.54 -8.66 -22.43
C ALA A 121 13.79 -8.75 -20.91
N ILE A 122 13.44 -9.97 -20.32
CA ILE A 122 13.53 -10.15 -18.86
C ILE A 122 15.00 -10.10 -18.43
N ASP A 123 15.95 -10.49 -19.34
CA ASP A 123 17.38 -10.53 -18.97
C ASP A 123 17.93 -9.11 -18.79
N ASP A 124 17.15 -8.14 -19.22
CA ASP A 124 17.63 -6.74 -19.06
C ASP A 124 17.04 -6.12 -17.79
N ALA A 125 16.11 -6.88 -17.17
CA ALA A 125 15.48 -6.27 -15.98
C ALA A 125 16.40 -6.44 -14.75
N PRO A 126 16.45 -5.42 -13.93
CA PRO A 126 17.29 -5.53 -12.72
C PRO A 126 16.76 -6.60 -11.74
N LEU A 127 17.77 -7.12 -10.95
CA LEU A 127 17.36 -8.08 -9.90
C LEU A 127 16.57 -7.35 -8.80
N ARG A 128 15.64 -8.13 -8.22
CA ARG A 128 15.00 -7.58 -6.99
C ARG A 128 15.99 -7.64 -5.82
N ASN A 129 15.84 -6.76 -4.88
CA ASN A 129 16.63 -6.73 -3.62
C ASN A 129 18.11 -6.54 -3.91
N ILE A 130 18.33 -5.79 -5.06
CA ILE A 130 19.74 -5.62 -5.48
C ILE A 130 20.45 -4.71 -4.46
N ALA A 131 19.73 -3.84 -3.78
CA ALA A 131 20.35 -2.80 -2.94
C ALA A 131 20.00 -3.05 -1.47
N SER A 132 19.72 -4.32 -1.05
CA SER A 132 19.14 -4.50 0.29
C SER A 132 20.20 -4.28 1.38
N VAL A 133 21.43 -3.51 0.92
CA VAL A 133 22.39 -2.97 1.90
C VAL A 133 23.16 -1.82 1.23
N PRO A 134 22.80 -0.58 1.53
CA PRO A 134 23.52 0.57 0.97
C PRO A 134 25.04 0.42 1.12
N GLY A 135 25.84 0.31 -0.15
CA GLY A 135 27.32 0.30 -0.05
C GLY A 135 27.89 -1.05 -0.49
N ARG A 136 27.09 -1.93 -1.07
CA ARG A 136 27.59 -3.19 -1.64
C ARG A 136 27.39 -3.20 -3.16
N ASN A 137 28.40 -3.55 -4.00
CA ASN A 137 28.27 -3.82 -5.45
C ASN A 137 26.95 -4.51 -5.78
N PRO A 138 26.24 -3.92 -6.85
CA PRO A 138 25.04 -4.65 -7.26
C PRO A 138 25.27 -6.17 -7.31
N ASP A 139 24.49 -6.75 -6.31
CA ASP A 139 24.51 -8.22 -6.35
C ASP A 139 24.31 -8.74 -7.79
N THR A 140 25.45 -9.32 -8.35
CA THR A 140 25.38 -9.82 -9.76
C THR A 140 25.21 -11.33 -9.76
N ARG A 141 24.99 -11.78 -8.53
CA ARG A 141 24.85 -13.25 -8.50
C ARG A 141 23.60 -13.71 -9.27
N ASP A 142 23.79 -14.82 -9.89
CA ASP A 142 22.61 -15.47 -10.48
C ASP A 142 21.46 -15.56 -9.45
N PRO A 143 20.22 -15.21 -9.91
CA PRO A 143 19.09 -15.20 -8.98
C PRO A 143 18.98 -16.52 -8.19
N ASP A 144 19.38 -17.58 -8.75
CA ASP A 144 19.23 -18.87 -8.05
C ASP A 144 20.33 -19.04 -6.99
N ASP A 145 21.35 -18.24 -7.02
CA ASP A 145 22.42 -18.35 -6.00
C ASP A 145 22.16 -17.42 -4.81
N ARG A 146 21.02 -16.74 -4.82
CA ARG A 146 20.71 -15.83 -3.69
C ARG A 146 19.75 -16.52 -2.72
N HIS A 147 20.28 -17.56 -1.99
CA HIS A 147 19.43 -18.51 -1.24
C HIS A 147 18.75 -17.81 -0.05
N GLU A 148 19.33 -16.73 0.42
CA GLU A 148 18.70 -16.00 1.54
C GLU A 148 17.40 -15.32 1.13
N LEU A 149 17.20 -15.17 -0.20
CA LEU A 149 15.99 -14.47 -0.69
C LEU A 149 14.97 -15.48 -1.25
N ILE A 150 15.40 -16.79 -1.26
CA ILE A 150 14.48 -17.84 -1.74
C ILE A 150 13.90 -18.58 -0.52
N ILE A 151 12.54 -18.63 -0.53
CA ILE A 151 11.90 -19.45 0.52
C ILE A 151 11.76 -20.90 0.02
N ASP A 152 12.64 -21.69 0.57
CA ASP A 152 12.65 -23.11 0.14
C ASP A 152 12.65 -24.02 1.38
N ALA A 153 11.55 -24.78 1.56
CA ALA A 153 11.43 -25.65 2.76
C ALA A 153 11.89 -27.07 2.43
N GLY A 154 12.52 -27.21 1.16
CA GLY A 154 12.92 -28.57 0.73
C GLY A 154 11.71 -29.45 0.37
N ALA A 155 12.03 -30.70 -0.15
CA ALA A 155 10.96 -31.63 -0.55
C ALA A 155 10.39 -32.35 0.69
N ARG A 156 9.06 -32.51 0.67
CA ARG A 156 8.40 -33.30 1.73
C ARG A 156 7.70 -34.52 1.11
N SER A 157 7.75 -35.64 1.95
CA SER A 157 7.09 -36.88 1.44
C SER A 157 6.02 -37.34 2.44
N ILE A 158 5.02 -37.97 1.79
CA ILE A 158 3.98 -38.57 2.65
C ILE A 158 3.51 -39.87 1.99
N SER A 159 3.39 -40.85 2.95
CA SER A 159 2.85 -42.13 2.43
C SER A 159 1.33 -42.03 2.19
N SER A 160 0.82 -42.82 1.14
CA SER A 160 -0.62 -42.76 0.79
C SER A 160 -1.49 -43.25 1.95
N HIS A 161 -0.90 -43.82 3.07
CA HIS A 161 -1.68 -44.26 4.25
C HIS A 161 -1.08 -43.70 5.53
N GLY A 162 -0.11 -42.76 5.35
CA GLY A 162 0.59 -42.16 6.51
C GLY A 162 -0.18 -40.94 7.05
N HIS A 163 0.12 -40.58 8.36
CA HIS A 163 -0.53 -39.42 9.02
C HIS A 163 0.25 -38.14 8.68
N SER A 164 -0.47 -36.98 8.50
CA SER A 164 -0.07 -35.67 7.92
C SER A 164 0.83 -34.90 8.88
N GLU A 165 1.11 -35.36 10.12
CA GLU A 165 1.72 -34.51 11.17
C GLU A 165 3.22 -34.30 10.88
N ASN A 166 3.76 -34.92 9.72
CA ASN A 166 5.21 -34.75 9.49
C ASN A 166 5.46 -34.24 8.07
N ALA A 167 4.45 -33.65 7.31
CA ALA A 167 4.73 -33.24 5.92
C ALA A 167 4.33 -31.78 5.73
N LYS A 168 4.90 -30.93 6.71
CA LYS A 168 4.61 -29.48 6.60
C LYS A 168 5.83 -28.75 6.01
N PHE A 169 5.54 -27.79 5.10
CA PHE A 169 6.61 -26.93 4.56
C PHE A 169 6.78 -25.68 5.43
N ASP A 170 7.33 -25.80 6.76
CA ASP A 170 7.31 -24.67 7.73
C ASP A 170 8.74 -24.29 8.11
N THR A 171 9.69 -24.76 7.17
CA THR A 171 11.08 -24.45 7.57
C THR A 171 11.70 -23.44 6.59
N GLY A 172 10.96 -23.02 5.48
CA GLY A 172 11.52 -22.01 4.55
C GLY A 172 11.77 -20.67 5.26
N ARG A 173 12.87 -19.97 4.76
CA ARG A 173 13.18 -18.68 5.41
C ARG A 173 13.45 -17.62 4.33
N PHE A 174 13.02 -16.41 4.62
CA PHE A 174 13.35 -15.22 3.80
C PHE A 174 14.05 -14.19 4.69
N LEU A 175 15.35 -13.98 4.44
CA LEU A 175 16.20 -13.07 5.24
C LEU A 175 15.98 -13.30 6.73
N GLY A 176 15.97 -14.61 7.13
CA GLY A 176 15.96 -14.95 8.57
C GLY A 176 14.53 -15.11 9.10
N THR A 177 13.48 -14.70 8.27
CA THR A 177 12.08 -14.83 8.73
C THR A 177 11.47 -16.14 8.20
N THR A 178 10.89 -16.94 9.13
CA THR A 178 10.30 -18.23 8.75
C THR A 178 8.94 -18.01 8.04
N VAL A 179 8.86 -18.70 6.91
CA VAL A 179 7.60 -18.57 6.13
C VAL A 179 7.13 -19.98 5.76
N ALA A 180 5.88 -20.30 6.15
CA ALA A 180 5.31 -21.63 5.81
C ALA A 180 4.72 -21.60 4.39
N LEU A 181 5.06 -22.72 3.59
CA LEU A 181 4.62 -22.70 2.18
C LEU A 181 3.49 -23.71 1.96
N GLY A 182 3.12 -24.47 3.08
CA GLY A 182 1.95 -25.37 2.89
C GLY A 182 2.16 -26.69 3.62
N GLU A 183 1.33 -27.66 3.20
CA GLU A 183 1.43 -28.99 3.85
C GLU A 183 0.79 -30.04 2.95
N LEU A 184 1.19 -31.37 3.23
CA LEU A 184 0.66 -32.49 2.43
C LEU A 184 -0.28 -33.35 3.30
N LYS A 185 -1.29 -33.80 2.50
CA LYS A 185 -2.21 -34.77 3.13
C LYS A 185 -2.53 -35.88 2.12
N ALA A 186 -3.04 -37.00 2.80
CA ALA A 186 -3.56 -38.07 1.93
C ALA A 186 -5.04 -38.35 2.27
N ASP A 187 -5.79 -38.50 1.14
CA ASP A 187 -7.22 -38.78 1.47
C ASP A 187 -7.44 -40.28 1.66
N ARG A 188 -8.71 -40.69 1.94
CA ARG A 188 -8.99 -42.09 2.33
C ARG A 188 -8.70 -43.06 1.18
N HIS A 189 -8.53 -42.54 -0.06
CA HIS A 189 -8.23 -43.44 -1.19
C HIS A 189 -6.75 -43.38 -1.57
N GLY A 190 -5.93 -42.77 -0.65
CA GLY A 190 -4.48 -42.75 -0.90
C GLY A 190 -4.08 -41.67 -1.92
N ARG A 191 -5.00 -40.74 -2.28
CA ARG A 191 -4.68 -39.62 -3.18
C ARG A 191 -3.94 -38.51 -2.42
N LEU A 192 -3.12 -37.78 -3.21
CA LEU A 192 -2.35 -36.69 -2.57
C LEU A 192 -3.18 -35.40 -2.54
N ILE A 193 -3.16 -34.77 -1.37
CA ILE A 193 -3.76 -33.42 -1.22
C ILE A 193 -2.63 -32.45 -0.87
N VAL A 194 -2.51 -31.46 -1.79
CA VAL A 194 -1.51 -30.42 -1.49
C VAL A 194 -2.23 -29.12 -1.08
N LEU A 195 -1.91 -28.63 0.11
CA LEU A 195 -2.41 -27.31 0.58
C LEU A 195 -1.29 -26.27 0.53
N GLY A 196 -1.68 -25.05 -0.04
CA GLY A 196 -0.68 -23.97 -0.07
C GLY A 196 -0.53 -23.29 1.30
N GLY A 197 0.22 -22.14 1.33
CA GLY A 197 0.46 -21.40 2.59
C GLY A 197 -0.83 -20.75 3.11
N PHE A 198 -0.65 -19.79 4.07
CA PHE A 198 -1.80 -19.24 4.81
C PHE A 198 -2.07 -17.79 4.39
N GLY A 199 -1.38 -17.44 3.17
CA GLY A 199 -1.61 -16.05 2.68
C GLY A 199 -0.73 -15.03 3.42
N ALA A 200 0.42 -15.49 4.07
CA ALA A 200 1.29 -14.61 4.86
C ALA A 200 2.17 -13.75 3.93
N ALA A 201 2.21 -12.46 4.20
CA ALA A 201 3.12 -11.51 3.52
C ALA A 201 3.62 -10.48 4.53
N GLY A 202 4.92 -10.09 4.32
CA GLY A 202 5.46 -9.09 5.26
C GLY A 202 6.82 -8.57 4.78
N SER A 203 7.32 -7.55 5.51
CA SER A 203 8.66 -7.00 5.17
C SER A 203 9.63 -7.27 6.31
N THR A 204 10.88 -7.68 5.90
CA THR A 204 11.91 -7.91 6.94
C THR A 204 12.57 -6.59 7.34
N LYS A 205 12.32 -5.53 6.61
CA LYS A 205 12.81 -4.18 6.98
C LYS A 205 11.73 -3.39 7.74
N LEU A 206 12.30 -2.81 8.88
CA LEU A 206 11.35 -2.01 9.68
C LEU A 206 10.92 -0.75 8.90
N ASP A 207 9.66 -0.32 8.90
CA ASP A 207 9.10 0.91 8.25
C ASP A 207 9.27 0.84 6.74
N ASN A 208 8.88 -0.25 6.23
CA ASN A 208 9.06 -0.43 4.77
C ASN A 208 7.70 -0.70 4.11
N PRO A 209 6.80 0.32 4.09
CA PRO A 209 5.50 0.10 3.42
C PRO A 209 5.66 -0.07 1.90
N ILE A 210 4.65 -0.72 1.41
CA ILE A 210 4.67 -0.84 -0.07
C ILE A 210 4.55 0.56 -0.69
N GLY A 211 5.56 0.90 -1.54
CA GLY A 211 5.55 2.23 -2.20
C GLY A 211 6.35 3.25 -1.38
N ALA A 212 7.23 2.72 -0.42
CA ALA A 212 7.96 3.65 0.48
C ALA A 212 8.84 4.59 -0.34
N ASP A 213 9.30 4.21 -1.48
CA ASP A 213 10.09 5.09 -2.38
C ASP A 213 9.15 5.82 -3.37
N PRO A 214 9.01 7.10 -3.15
CA PRO A 214 8.05 7.85 -3.97
C PRO A 214 8.47 7.86 -5.45
N ASP A 215 9.73 7.52 -5.69
CA ASP A 215 10.16 7.56 -7.10
C ASP A 215 9.95 6.20 -7.78
N GLN A 216 9.67 5.25 -6.96
CA GLN A 216 9.43 3.93 -7.58
C GLN A 216 8.02 3.84 -8.18
N THR A 217 7.88 3.39 -9.41
CA THR A 217 6.57 3.42 -10.10
C THR A 217 6.06 1.99 -10.29
N ASP A 218 6.87 1.05 -9.97
CA ASP A 218 6.40 -0.34 -10.21
C ASP A 218 6.14 -1.06 -8.88
N THR A 219 5.71 -0.38 -7.85
CA THR A 219 5.50 -0.94 -6.49
C THR A 219 4.37 -1.96 -6.49
N TRP A 220 3.59 -1.94 -7.65
CA TRP A 220 2.53 -2.97 -7.74
C TRP A 220 3.14 -4.37 -7.83
N ALA A 221 4.42 -4.52 -8.20
CA ALA A 221 4.96 -5.90 -8.36
C ALA A 221 6.30 -6.02 -7.63
N ASN A 222 7.02 -4.85 -7.49
CA ASN A 222 8.40 -5.00 -6.99
C ASN A 222 8.58 -4.19 -5.70
N ASN A 223 8.84 -5.03 -4.60
CA ASN A 223 8.99 -4.37 -3.29
C ASN A 223 10.10 -5.07 -2.50
N ASP A 224 11.22 -4.32 -2.35
CA ASP A 224 12.40 -4.93 -1.71
C ASP A 224 12.11 -5.23 -0.22
N HIS A 225 12.68 -6.46 0.26
CA HIS A 225 12.61 -6.94 1.65
C HIS A 225 11.23 -7.52 1.95
N TRP A 226 10.40 -7.54 0.90
CA TRP A 226 9.06 -8.13 1.14
C TRP A 226 9.06 -9.60 0.69
N TYR A 227 8.28 -10.42 1.45
CA TYR A 227 8.06 -11.82 1.06
C TYR A 227 6.56 -12.16 1.10
N ASP A 228 6.19 -13.23 0.43
CA ASP A 228 4.86 -13.85 0.62
C ASP A 228 4.98 -15.37 0.53
N ASP A 229 3.77 -16.01 0.69
CA ASP A 229 3.93 -17.48 0.81
C ASP A 229 3.33 -18.18 -0.41
N ILE A 230 3.31 -17.49 -1.57
CA ILE A 230 3.02 -18.17 -2.85
C ILE A 230 4.20 -19.06 -3.24
N SER A 231 3.81 -20.21 -3.92
CA SER A 231 4.91 -21.13 -4.25
C SER A 231 4.49 -22.05 -5.39
N ASP A 232 5.44 -22.78 -5.88
CA ASP A 232 5.15 -23.82 -6.88
C ASP A 232 6.28 -24.84 -6.91
N GLY A 233 5.95 -26.08 -7.44
CA GLY A 233 7.04 -27.07 -7.49
C GLY A 233 6.52 -28.42 -8.02
N PRO A 234 7.51 -29.36 -8.20
CA PRO A 234 7.19 -30.66 -8.80
C PRO A 234 6.50 -31.59 -7.79
N VAL A 235 5.63 -32.49 -8.40
CA VAL A 235 4.96 -33.57 -7.64
C VAL A 235 5.38 -34.90 -8.26
N THR A 236 6.04 -35.71 -7.39
CA THR A 236 6.49 -37.04 -7.88
C THR A 236 6.00 -38.14 -6.92
N ALA A 237 6.21 -39.39 -7.37
CA ALA A 237 5.71 -40.47 -6.49
C ALA A 237 6.46 -41.77 -6.80
N THR A 238 6.51 -42.59 -5.77
CA THR A 238 6.93 -43.99 -5.97
C THR A 238 5.78 -44.94 -5.64
N VAL A 239 5.48 -45.82 -6.69
CA VAL A 239 4.30 -46.70 -6.54
C VAL A 239 4.79 -48.14 -6.39
N THR A 240 4.33 -48.75 -5.31
CA THR A 240 4.57 -50.20 -5.17
C THR A 240 3.30 -51.00 -5.45
N LEU A 241 3.37 -51.80 -6.57
CA LEU A 241 2.16 -52.53 -7.02
C LEU A 241 2.01 -53.83 -6.21
N PRO A 242 0.82 -54.18 -5.93
CA PRO A 242 0.57 -55.41 -5.15
C PRO A 242 0.71 -56.67 -6.01
N THR A 243 1.92 -56.87 -6.63
CA THR A 243 2.23 -58.07 -7.41
C THR A 243 3.14 -58.98 -6.59
N PRO A 244 3.16 -60.30 -6.83
CA PRO A 244 3.99 -61.22 -6.05
C PRO A 244 5.44 -60.72 -5.94
N ASP A 245 5.88 -59.94 -6.96
CA ASP A 245 7.28 -59.48 -6.87
C ASP A 245 7.37 -58.06 -6.29
N ALA A 246 6.22 -57.49 -5.89
CA ALA A 246 6.15 -56.10 -5.38
C ALA A 246 6.90 -55.12 -6.29
N ARG A 247 6.56 -55.17 -7.58
CA ARG A 247 7.18 -54.26 -8.56
C ARG A 247 6.96 -52.79 -8.17
N THR A 248 8.11 -51.89 -8.26
CA THR A 248 8.02 -50.47 -7.92
C THR A 248 8.21 -49.63 -9.20
N ILE A 249 7.28 -48.66 -9.30
CA ILE A 249 7.41 -47.71 -10.43
C ILE A 249 7.67 -46.31 -9.87
N GLU A 250 8.81 -45.70 -10.39
CA GLU A 250 9.10 -44.31 -9.97
C GLU A 250 8.53 -43.32 -10.98
N ILE A 251 7.78 -42.37 -10.48
CA ILE A 251 7.20 -41.35 -11.39
C ILE A 251 7.99 -40.04 -11.20
N ARG A 252 9.19 -39.92 -11.90
CA ARG A 252 10.03 -38.70 -11.74
C ARG A 252 10.23 -38.03 -13.10
N ASP A 253 9.96 -38.85 -14.13
CA ASP A 253 10.14 -38.23 -15.45
C ASP A 253 9.07 -37.16 -15.73
N PRO A 254 9.49 -36.02 -16.33
CA PRO A 254 8.59 -34.88 -16.52
C PRO A 254 7.35 -35.27 -17.33
N GLU A 255 7.42 -36.29 -18.14
CA GLU A 255 6.24 -36.67 -18.95
C GLU A 255 5.20 -37.42 -18.10
N ASP A 256 5.65 -37.86 -16.93
CA ASP A 256 4.72 -38.66 -16.08
C ASP A 256 4.43 -37.93 -14.76
N ALA A 257 5.41 -37.01 -14.35
CA ALA A 257 5.24 -36.32 -13.06
C ALA A 257 4.30 -35.11 -13.23
N ALA A 258 3.99 -34.52 -12.08
CA ALA A 258 3.07 -33.36 -12.14
C ALA A 258 3.72 -32.15 -11.48
N TRP A 259 2.95 -31.05 -11.56
CA TRP A 259 3.43 -29.79 -10.95
C TRP A 259 2.26 -29.13 -10.21
N VAL A 260 2.63 -28.50 -9.06
CA VAL A 260 1.54 -27.76 -8.36
C VAL A 260 1.92 -26.28 -8.29
N ILE A 261 0.85 -25.41 -8.60
CA ILE A 261 0.98 -23.95 -8.43
C ILE A 261 0.09 -23.51 -7.26
N VAL A 262 0.75 -22.83 -6.29
CA VAL A 262 -0.06 -22.25 -5.20
C VAL A 262 -0.34 -20.77 -5.50
N ALA A 263 -1.62 -20.38 -5.51
CA ALA A 263 -2.01 -19.04 -6.01
C ALA A 263 -2.83 -18.31 -4.95
N PRO A 264 -3.02 -16.97 -5.16
CA PRO A 264 -3.94 -16.24 -4.29
C PRO A 264 -5.37 -16.83 -4.35
N PRO A 265 -6.20 -16.40 -3.28
CA PRO A 265 -7.60 -16.84 -3.37
C PRO A 265 -8.28 -16.30 -4.64
N LYS A 266 -9.20 -17.08 -5.10
CA LYS A 266 -10.07 -16.59 -6.21
C LYS A 266 -11.40 -16.10 -5.63
N TYR A 267 -11.68 -14.79 -5.68
CA TYR A 267 -12.78 -14.17 -4.90
C TYR A 267 -14.10 -14.22 -5.69
N ALA A 268 -13.99 -14.71 -7.01
CA ALA A 268 -15.24 -15.01 -7.77
C ALA A 268 -15.11 -16.38 -8.44
N PRO A 269 -15.16 -17.39 -7.62
CA PRO A 269 -14.82 -18.74 -8.09
C PRO A 269 -15.77 -19.21 -9.20
N GLY A 270 -17.03 -18.62 -9.35
CA GLY A 270 -18.01 -19.08 -10.37
C GLY A 270 -17.88 -18.27 -11.66
N ILE A 271 -16.94 -17.37 -11.68
CA ILE A 271 -16.78 -16.53 -12.89
C ILE A 271 -15.38 -16.82 -13.47
N PHE A 272 -15.38 -17.23 -14.73
CA PHE A 272 -14.09 -17.58 -15.37
C PHE A 272 -13.64 -16.43 -16.29
N SER A 273 -12.23 -16.38 -16.36
CA SER A 273 -11.71 -15.35 -17.29
C SER A 273 -12.10 -15.67 -18.74
N ILE A 274 -12.23 -14.57 -19.51
CA ILE A 274 -12.60 -14.79 -20.93
C ILE A 274 -11.53 -15.65 -21.61
N VAL A 275 -10.30 -15.39 -21.37
CA VAL A 275 -9.20 -16.31 -21.74
C VAL A 275 -8.62 -16.92 -20.45
N THR A 276 -8.71 -18.33 -20.39
CA THR A 276 -8.28 -18.99 -19.14
C THR A 276 -6.87 -19.56 -19.33
N LEU A 277 -6.27 -19.88 -18.21
CA LEU A 277 -4.94 -20.52 -18.30
C LEU A 277 -5.01 -21.84 -19.07
N PHE A 278 -6.13 -22.57 -18.97
CA PHE A 278 -6.30 -23.80 -19.79
C PHE A 278 -6.23 -23.47 -21.29
N ASP A 279 -6.87 -22.36 -21.65
CA ASP A 279 -6.90 -21.99 -23.08
C ASP A 279 -5.46 -21.71 -23.57
N VAL A 280 -4.69 -21.08 -22.73
CA VAL A 280 -3.32 -20.71 -23.14
C VAL A 280 -2.48 -21.98 -23.28
N VAL A 281 -2.53 -22.86 -22.28
CA VAL A 281 -1.70 -24.08 -22.33
C VAL A 281 -2.17 -24.99 -23.47
N ARG A 282 -3.48 -25.07 -23.65
CA ARG A 282 -3.97 -25.88 -24.79
C ARG A 282 -3.45 -25.32 -26.13
N GLU A 283 -3.46 -23.95 -26.27
CA GLU A 283 -2.95 -23.34 -27.51
C GLU A 283 -1.46 -23.71 -27.72
N VAL A 284 -0.75 -23.73 -26.69
CA VAL A 284 0.67 -24.11 -26.80
C VAL A 284 0.77 -25.58 -27.25
N ALA A 285 -0.04 -26.38 -26.61
CA ALA A 285 0.02 -27.81 -26.96
C ALA A 285 -0.36 -28.05 -28.42
N ILE A 286 -1.32 -27.32 -28.89
CA ILE A 286 -1.72 -27.49 -30.31
C ILE A 286 -0.60 -26.98 -31.22
N ASP A 287 0.00 -25.85 -30.87
CA ASP A 287 1.05 -25.28 -31.73
C ASP A 287 2.29 -26.18 -31.75
N ALA A 288 2.49 -26.83 -30.59
CA ALA A 288 3.67 -27.71 -30.54
C ALA A 288 3.34 -29.10 -31.11
N ARG A 289 2.07 -29.34 -31.51
CA ARG A 289 1.58 -30.57 -32.16
C ARG A 289 1.55 -31.73 -31.15
N TRP A 290 1.40 -31.43 -29.87
CA TRP A 290 1.23 -32.49 -28.85
C TRP A 290 -0.22 -33.00 -28.83
N ILE A 291 -1.09 -32.02 -29.13
CA ILE A 291 -2.49 -32.47 -29.31
C ILE A 291 -3.02 -31.90 -30.61
N GLU A 292 -4.04 -32.56 -31.18
CA GLU A 292 -4.65 -32.08 -32.44
C GLU A 292 -5.86 -31.16 -32.14
N ASP A 293 -5.87 -30.09 -32.97
CA ASP A 293 -7.07 -29.24 -32.82
C ASP A 293 -8.25 -29.86 -33.58
N GLU A 294 -9.48 -29.77 -33.01
CA GLU A 294 -10.65 -30.31 -33.74
C GLU A 294 -11.08 -29.35 -34.86
N PRO A 295 -11.15 -29.93 -36.04
CA PRO A 295 -11.39 -29.05 -37.20
C PRO A 295 -12.86 -28.61 -37.27
N ASP A 296 -13.76 -29.40 -36.68
CA ASP A 296 -15.18 -28.97 -36.71
C ASP A 296 -15.51 -28.12 -35.47
N VAL A 297 -16.15 -26.93 -35.86
CA VAL A 297 -16.49 -26.00 -34.76
C VAL A 297 -17.87 -26.38 -34.18
N SER A 298 -17.85 -26.61 -32.86
CA SER A 298 -19.11 -26.83 -32.12
C SER A 298 -19.46 -25.58 -31.29
N TYR A 299 -20.79 -25.23 -31.40
CA TYR A 299 -21.20 -24.03 -30.65
C TYR A 299 -21.06 -24.28 -29.14
N VAL A 300 -21.53 -25.44 -28.65
CA VAL A 300 -21.59 -25.71 -27.20
C VAL A 300 -20.16 -25.89 -26.66
N ARG A 301 -19.29 -26.44 -27.42
CA ARG A 301 -17.94 -26.74 -26.93
C ARG A 301 -17.01 -25.55 -27.14
N ASP A 302 -17.10 -24.79 -28.31
CA ASP A 302 -16.01 -23.85 -28.67
C ASP A 302 -16.49 -22.40 -28.59
N ILE A 303 -17.83 -22.13 -28.73
CA ILE A 303 -18.26 -20.72 -28.81
C ILE A 303 -18.98 -20.33 -27.51
N GLN A 304 -19.81 -21.15 -27.03
CA GLN A 304 -20.69 -20.80 -25.90
C GLN A 304 -19.86 -20.46 -24.66
N PRO A 305 -18.80 -21.16 -24.34
CA PRO A 305 -18.03 -20.84 -23.11
C PRO A 305 -17.42 -19.43 -23.18
N ILE A 306 -16.94 -18.99 -24.40
CA ILE A 306 -16.33 -17.64 -24.51
C ILE A 306 -17.40 -16.57 -24.28
N LEU A 307 -18.56 -16.80 -24.82
CA LEU A 307 -19.61 -15.76 -24.70
C LEU A 307 -20.18 -15.73 -23.27
N LEU A 308 -20.34 -16.92 -22.62
CA LEU A 308 -20.86 -16.92 -21.24
C LEU A 308 -19.86 -16.27 -20.29
N ARG A 309 -18.56 -16.55 -20.54
CA ARG A 309 -17.57 -15.90 -19.67
C ARG A 309 -17.59 -14.38 -19.86
N ALA A 310 -17.78 -13.94 -21.09
CA ALA A 310 -17.91 -12.49 -21.32
C ALA A 310 -19.14 -11.92 -20.60
N ALA A 311 -20.23 -12.68 -20.57
CA ALA A 311 -21.44 -12.20 -19.89
C ALA A 311 -21.24 -12.18 -18.36
N ASP A 312 -20.58 -13.16 -17.83
CA ASP A 312 -20.42 -13.26 -16.37
C ASP A 312 -19.45 -12.18 -15.86
N THR A 313 -18.42 -11.91 -16.67
CA THR A 313 -17.45 -10.89 -16.22
C THR A 313 -18.14 -9.53 -16.01
N ALA A 314 -19.29 -9.30 -16.67
CA ALA A 314 -20.03 -8.02 -16.51
C ALA A 314 -20.58 -7.87 -15.10
N TRP A 315 -20.63 -8.98 -14.35
CA TRP A 315 -21.16 -8.88 -12.97
C TRP A 315 -20.08 -8.38 -12.01
N VAL A 316 -18.87 -8.43 -12.52
CA VAL A 316 -17.83 -8.06 -11.53
C VAL A 316 -16.99 -6.90 -12.09
N ASN A 317 -17.51 -6.28 -13.25
CA ASN A 317 -16.80 -5.13 -13.81
C ASN A 317 -17.77 -4.26 -14.61
N ASN A 318 -17.87 -3.00 -14.20
CA ASN A 318 -18.91 -2.13 -14.79
C ASN A 318 -18.50 -1.69 -16.21
N ASP A 319 -17.17 -1.55 -16.39
CA ASP A 319 -16.77 -1.18 -17.78
C ASP A 319 -17.12 -2.30 -18.77
N VAL A 320 -16.83 -3.52 -18.36
CA VAL A 320 -17.21 -4.65 -19.24
C VAL A 320 -18.73 -4.71 -19.40
N ARG A 321 -19.43 -4.51 -18.32
CA ARG A 321 -20.91 -4.53 -18.41
C ARG A 321 -21.41 -3.51 -19.42
N ARG A 322 -20.76 -2.36 -19.48
CA ARG A 322 -21.22 -1.31 -20.41
C ARG A 322 -20.81 -1.65 -21.85
N ALA A 323 -19.62 -2.19 -21.90
CA ALA A 323 -19.07 -2.38 -23.25
C ALA A 323 -19.67 -3.64 -23.90
N HIS A 324 -20.01 -4.75 -23.14
CA HIS A 324 -20.52 -6.04 -23.66
C HIS A 324 -22.04 -6.01 -23.82
N ARG A 325 -22.82 -4.86 -24.16
CA ARG A 325 -24.29 -4.76 -24.25
C ARG A 325 -24.84 -5.77 -25.27
N VAL A 326 -24.60 -7.11 -24.94
CA VAL A 326 -25.09 -8.17 -25.84
C VAL A 326 -26.12 -9.00 -25.06
N PRO A 327 -27.32 -9.24 -25.73
CA PRO A 327 -28.29 -10.12 -25.05
C PRO A 327 -27.83 -11.59 -25.06
N PHE A 328 -26.95 -11.95 -24.16
CA PHE A 328 -26.28 -13.26 -24.16
C PHE A 328 -27.31 -14.38 -23.93
N ALA A 329 -28.57 -14.05 -23.53
CA ALA A 329 -29.64 -15.05 -23.30
C ALA A 329 -30.24 -15.54 -24.62
N ALA A 330 -29.88 -14.92 -25.79
CA ALA A 330 -30.48 -15.29 -27.09
C ALA A 330 -29.44 -15.99 -27.96
N LEU A 331 -28.19 -16.49 -27.41
CA LEU A 331 -26.92 -16.74 -28.15
C LEU A 331 -26.99 -18.06 -28.92
N PRO A 332 -27.95 -18.99 -28.69
CA PRO A 332 -27.97 -20.04 -29.73
C PRO A 332 -28.90 -19.68 -30.89
N SER A 333 -29.61 -18.52 -30.85
CA SER A 333 -30.67 -18.18 -31.85
C SER A 333 -30.27 -16.93 -32.63
N PHE A 334 -28.90 -16.60 -32.46
CA PHE A 334 -28.53 -15.35 -33.17
C PHE A 334 -28.69 -15.53 -34.68
N SER A 335 -29.32 -14.43 -35.34
CA SER A 335 -29.35 -14.40 -36.82
C SER A 335 -27.95 -14.11 -37.38
N PRO A 336 -27.64 -14.47 -38.59
CA PRO A 336 -26.34 -14.14 -39.22
C PRO A 336 -25.98 -12.67 -39.01
N GLU A 337 -26.91 -11.73 -39.06
CA GLU A 337 -26.61 -10.29 -38.86
C GLU A 337 -26.17 -10.02 -37.41
N GLU A 338 -26.85 -10.69 -36.50
CA GLU A 338 -26.48 -10.49 -35.07
C GLU A 338 -25.09 -11.05 -34.80
N ARG A 339 -24.76 -12.24 -35.38
CA ARG A 339 -23.40 -12.79 -35.21
C ARG A 339 -22.35 -11.85 -35.82
N ALA A 340 -22.69 -11.33 -37.02
CA ALA A 340 -21.73 -10.41 -37.69
C ALA A 340 -21.52 -9.14 -36.86
N ARG A 341 -22.55 -8.64 -36.30
CA ARG A 341 -22.42 -7.41 -35.49
C ARG A 341 -21.56 -7.67 -34.25
N LEU A 342 -21.80 -8.82 -33.66
CA LEU A 342 -20.98 -9.13 -32.46
C LEU A 342 -19.53 -9.39 -32.86
N PHE A 343 -19.35 -10.26 -33.92
CA PHE A 343 -17.97 -10.59 -34.32
C PHE A 343 -17.20 -9.32 -34.69
N ALA A 344 -17.83 -8.30 -35.29
CA ALA A 344 -17.14 -7.06 -35.72
C ALA A 344 -16.58 -6.29 -34.53
N ARG A 345 -17.01 -6.70 -33.35
CA ARG A 345 -16.56 -5.94 -32.17
C ARG A 345 -15.43 -6.70 -31.47
N ILE A 346 -15.12 -7.93 -31.97
CA ILE A 346 -14.10 -8.75 -31.27
C ILE A 346 -12.73 -8.41 -31.89
N ARG A 347 -11.81 -8.14 -30.93
CA ARG A 347 -10.46 -7.73 -31.39
C ARG A 347 -9.75 -8.93 -32.07
N ASN A 348 -9.20 -8.62 -33.25
CA ASN A 348 -8.40 -9.63 -33.97
C ASN A 348 -7.00 -9.77 -33.35
N PRO A 349 -6.64 -11.02 -32.87
CA PRO A 349 -5.38 -11.18 -32.14
C PRO A 349 -4.17 -11.13 -33.06
N ARG A 350 -4.41 -11.15 -34.44
CA ARG A 350 -3.27 -11.05 -35.38
C ARG A 350 -3.63 -10.13 -36.54
N PRO A 351 -3.97 -8.83 -36.21
CA PRO A 351 -4.30 -7.93 -37.33
C PRO A 351 -3.05 -7.25 -37.89
N ASP A 352 -3.21 -6.73 -39.10
CA ASP A 352 -2.13 -5.79 -39.48
C ASP A 352 -2.11 -4.57 -38.54
N ALA A 353 -0.98 -3.71 -38.62
CA ALA A 353 -0.70 -2.67 -37.60
C ALA A 353 -1.80 -1.60 -37.59
N ALA A 354 -2.29 -1.21 -38.76
CA ALA A 354 -3.32 -0.15 -38.81
C ALA A 354 -4.63 -0.61 -38.14
N VAL A 355 -5.00 -1.81 -38.42
CA VAL A 355 -6.27 -2.33 -37.82
C VAL A 355 -6.08 -2.54 -36.31
N ALA A 356 -4.86 -2.95 -35.97
CA ALA A 356 -4.62 -3.16 -34.51
C ALA A 356 -4.75 -1.83 -33.76
N ALA A 357 -4.22 -0.78 -34.33
CA ALA A 357 -4.32 0.54 -33.66
C ALA A 357 -5.77 1.02 -33.59
N GLN A 358 -6.51 0.72 -34.63
CA GLN A 358 -7.92 1.15 -34.65
C GLN A 358 -8.75 0.37 -33.62
N GLN A 359 -8.41 -0.90 -33.45
CA GLN A 359 -9.22 -1.74 -32.54
C GLN A 359 -8.76 -1.53 -31.09
N ALA A 360 -7.67 -0.76 -30.84
CA ALA A 360 -7.15 -0.56 -29.47
C ALA A 360 -7.95 0.54 -28.74
N THR A 361 -9.20 0.21 -28.45
CA THR A 361 -10.12 1.12 -27.72
C THR A 361 -11.11 0.29 -26.91
N GLY A 362 -11.79 0.95 -25.94
CA GLY A 362 -12.76 0.26 -25.07
C GLY A 362 -14.02 -0.15 -25.81
N GLN A 363 -14.10 0.19 -27.15
CA GLN A 363 -15.30 -0.18 -27.94
C GLN A 363 -15.22 -1.64 -28.39
N TYR A 364 -13.98 -2.20 -28.42
CA TYR A 364 -13.84 -3.59 -28.87
C TYR A 364 -13.75 -4.52 -27.65
N MET A 365 -14.05 -5.82 -27.85
CA MET A 365 -14.07 -6.83 -26.77
C MET A 365 -12.86 -7.75 -26.90
N PRO A 366 -12.37 -8.08 -25.61
CA PRO A 366 -12.82 -7.59 -24.31
C PRO A 366 -12.15 -6.26 -23.93
N PRO A 367 -12.95 -5.37 -23.29
CA PRO A 367 -12.35 -4.09 -22.87
C PRO A 367 -11.54 -4.24 -21.56
N LEU A 368 -10.55 -5.18 -21.65
CA LEU A 368 -9.69 -5.42 -20.48
C LEU A 368 -8.23 -5.18 -20.86
N SER A 369 -7.38 -4.98 -19.76
CA SER A 369 -5.96 -4.71 -20.01
C SER A 369 -5.28 -5.99 -20.52
N GLY A 370 -4.19 -5.73 -21.41
CA GLY A 370 -3.45 -6.85 -22.01
C GLY A 370 -2.02 -6.91 -21.45
N ASP A 371 -1.18 -7.67 -22.14
CA ASP A 371 0.16 -8.02 -21.58
C ASP A 371 1.11 -6.82 -21.70
N GLY A 372 0.65 -5.78 -22.49
CA GLY A 372 1.54 -4.61 -22.70
C GLY A 372 1.33 -3.53 -21.65
N GLY A 373 0.45 -3.83 -20.66
CA GLY A 373 0.23 -2.84 -19.57
C GLY A 373 -1.25 -2.40 -19.53
N LYS A 374 -1.45 -1.30 -18.74
CA LYS A 374 -2.83 -0.78 -18.59
C LYS A 374 -3.41 -0.37 -19.96
N ALA A 375 -4.67 -0.79 -20.24
CA ALA A 375 -5.32 -0.50 -21.54
C ALA A 375 -5.27 0.99 -21.87
N THR A 376 -4.61 1.24 -22.99
CA THR A 376 -4.46 2.63 -23.48
C THR A 376 -4.89 2.71 -24.95
N ASN A 377 -5.77 3.74 -25.24
CA ASN A 377 -6.27 3.87 -26.63
C ASN A 377 -5.11 4.05 -27.63
N GLY A 378 -5.21 3.34 -28.73
CA GLY A 378 -4.22 3.53 -29.80
C GLY A 378 -2.99 2.63 -29.61
N LYS A 379 -2.95 1.98 -28.36
CA LYS A 379 -1.80 1.06 -28.14
C LYS A 379 -2.31 -0.39 -28.04
N PRO A 380 -2.16 -1.18 -29.09
CA PRO A 380 -2.79 -2.51 -29.23
C PRO A 380 -2.27 -3.50 -28.18
N THR A 381 -0.96 -3.49 -27.80
CA THR A 381 -0.41 -4.53 -26.89
C THR A 381 -0.95 -4.35 -25.47
N THR A 382 -1.57 -3.21 -25.16
CA THR A 382 -2.08 -2.99 -23.79
C THR A 382 -3.53 -3.46 -23.67
N TRP A 383 -4.13 -4.03 -24.77
CA TRP A 383 -5.53 -4.51 -24.71
C TRP A 383 -5.54 -6.04 -24.86
N LEU A 384 -6.36 -6.65 -24.02
CA LEU A 384 -6.50 -8.12 -24.10
C LEU A 384 -7.23 -8.53 -25.38
N SER A 385 -6.69 -9.63 -25.97
CA SER A 385 -7.41 -10.23 -27.13
C SER A 385 -7.59 -11.74 -26.91
N LEU A 386 -8.60 -12.27 -27.65
CA LEU A 386 -8.69 -13.74 -27.63
C LEU A 386 -7.43 -14.37 -28.22
N LEU A 387 -7.35 -15.73 -27.95
CA LEU A 387 -6.24 -16.45 -28.61
C LEU A 387 -6.56 -16.75 -30.08
N PRO A 388 -5.47 -16.93 -30.88
CA PRO A 388 -5.70 -17.11 -32.34
C PRO A 388 -6.66 -18.26 -32.62
N SER A 389 -6.55 -19.33 -31.90
CA SER A 389 -7.47 -20.46 -32.20
C SER A 389 -8.90 -20.11 -31.78
N GLN A 390 -9.08 -19.45 -30.67
CA GLN A 390 -10.45 -19.06 -30.25
C GLN A 390 -11.08 -18.10 -31.27
N TYR A 391 -10.26 -17.13 -31.74
CA TYR A 391 -10.77 -16.15 -32.72
C TYR A 391 -11.16 -16.86 -34.03
N ARG A 392 -10.29 -17.79 -34.51
CA ARG A 392 -10.59 -18.52 -35.76
C ARG A 392 -11.92 -19.29 -35.63
N LYS A 393 -12.15 -19.89 -34.52
CA LYS A 393 -13.42 -20.64 -34.34
C LYS A 393 -14.62 -19.69 -34.29
N LEU A 394 -14.41 -18.51 -33.72
CA LEU A 394 -15.53 -17.52 -33.73
C LEU A 394 -15.79 -17.02 -35.14
N GLU A 395 -14.71 -16.98 -35.89
CA GLU A 395 -14.89 -16.57 -37.29
C GLU A 395 -15.73 -17.61 -38.06
N LYS A 396 -15.45 -18.86 -37.86
CA LYS A 396 -16.25 -19.91 -38.52
C LYS A 396 -17.71 -19.88 -38.03
N TRP A 397 -17.85 -19.64 -36.73
CA TRP A 397 -19.23 -19.48 -36.21
C TRP A 397 -19.94 -18.31 -36.89
N ASN A 398 -19.21 -17.22 -37.01
CA ASN A 398 -19.82 -16.04 -37.69
C ASN A 398 -20.17 -16.37 -39.14
N ASP A 399 -19.41 -17.27 -39.77
CA ASP A 399 -19.68 -17.59 -41.19
C ASP A 399 -20.72 -18.70 -41.30
N GLY A 400 -21.21 -19.16 -40.17
CA GLY A 400 -22.26 -20.20 -40.19
C GLY A 400 -21.66 -21.60 -40.37
N LYS A 401 -20.33 -21.73 -40.20
CA LYS A 401 -19.68 -23.05 -40.36
C LYS A 401 -19.46 -23.72 -39.00
N PHE A 402 -20.54 -24.12 -38.29
CA PHE A 402 -20.43 -24.77 -36.97
C PHE A 402 -21.61 -25.71 -36.77
N ALA A 403 -21.44 -26.64 -35.96
CA ALA A 403 -22.57 -27.49 -35.50
C ALA A 403 -23.03 -27.06 -34.11
N GLU A 404 -24.29 -27.26 -33.81
CA GLU A 404 -24.81 -26.81 -32.49
C GLU A 404 -24.10 -27.54 -31.34
N GLY A 405 -23.77 -28.83 -31.54
CA GLY A 405 -23.14 -29.66 -30.48
C GLY A 405 -24.16 -30.09 -29.42
N GLU A 406 -23.72 -31.03 -28.45
CA GLU A 406 -24.59 -31.52 -27.37
C GLU A 406 -24.09 -30.99 -26.01
N HIS A 407 -25.13 -30.57 -25.25
CA HIS A 407 -24.76 -30.19 -23.87
C HIS A 407 -24.40 -31.43 -23.05
N ALA A 408 -23.20 -31.32 -22.48
CA ALA A 408 -22.79 -32.50 -21.69
C ALA A 408 -23.75 -32.70 -20.50
N THR A 409 -24.32 -33.98 -20.33
CA THR A 409 -25.08 -34.31 -19.09
C THR A 409 -24.13 -34.34 -17.88
N ALA A 410 -24.48 -33.54 -16.83
CA ALA A 410 -23.63 -33.50 -15.60
C ALA A 410 -23.29 -34.93 -15.14
N LEU A 411 -22.10 -35.45 -15.58
CA LEU A 411 -21.69 -36.79 -15.11
C LEU A 411 -20.65 -36.65 -13.99
N LYS A 412 -20.73 -37.55 -12.96
CA LYS A 412 -19.65 -37.68 -11.96
C LYS A 412 -18.34 -38.13 -12.62
N LEU A 413 -17.24 -37.54 -12.08
CA LEU A 413 -15.93 -37.88 -12.68
C LEU A 413 -15.79 -39.40 -12.84
N ASP A 414 -16.28 -40.23 -11.93
CA ASP A 414 -16.07 -41.70 -11.94
C ASP A 414 -16.92 -42.36 -13.03
N ASP A 415 -17.81 -41.54 -13.57
CA ASP A 415 -18.67 -42.14 -14.61
C ASP A 415 -18.04 -41.94 -15.99
N LEU A 416 -16.92 -41.17 -16.01
CA LEU A 416 -16.25 -40.94 -17.30
C LEU A 416 -15.23 -42.06 -17.54
N ASP A 417 -15.07 -42.37 -18.87
CA ASP A 417 -13.98 -43.35 -19.11
C ASP A 417 -12.62 -42.75 -18.72
N ALA A 418 -11.61 -43.58 -18.60
CA ALA A 418 -10.32 -43.18 -18.00
C ALA A 418 -9.68 -42.01 -18.78
N LYS A 419 -9.73 -42.11 -20.06
CA LYS A 419 -9.15 -41.00 -20.86
C LYS A 419 -9.91 -39.69 -20.62
N ALA A 420 -11.20 -39.72 -20.59
CA ALA A 420 -12.03 -38.51 -20.35
C ALA A 420 -11.83 -37.96 -18.93
N GLN A 421 -11.57 -38.90 -18.04
CA GLN A 421 -11.33 -38.42 -16.66
C GLN A 421 -10.06 -37.55 -16.62
N VAL A 422 -9.01 -38.04 -17.25
CA VAL A 422 -7.74 -37.30 -17.22
C VAL A 422 -7.92 -35.95 -17.93
N ALA A 423 -8.62 -35.92 -19.06
CA ALA A 423 -8.87 -34.64 -19.75
C ALA A 423 -9.67 -33.68 -18.87
N ALA A 424 -10.60 -34.24 -18.15
CA ALA A 424 -11.43 -33.37 -17.28
C ALA A 424 -10.61 -32.80 -16.13
N LEU A 425 -9.74 -33.60 -15.56
CA LEU A 425 -8.95 -33.13 -14.40
C LEU A 425 -7.99 -32.03 -14.83
N GLN A 426 -7.43 -32.20 -16.06
CA GLN A 426 -6.49 -31.14 -16.53
C GLN A 426 -7.23 -29.83 -16.77
N ARG A 427 -8.32 -29.96 -17.43
CA ARG A 427 -9.09 -28.73 -17.74
C ARG A 427 -9.65 -28.09 -16.46
N ALA A 428 -10.13 -28.90 -15.55
CA ALA A 428 -10.81 -28.35 -14.34
C ALA A 428 -9.82 -27.58 -13.47
N ALA A 429 -8.57 -28.06 -13.50
CA ALA A 429 -7.59 -27.41 -12.61
C ALA A 429 -7.19 -26.03 -13.15
N LEU A 430 -7.24 -25.83 -14.47
CA LEU A 430 -6.65 -24.60 -15.04
C LEU A 430 -7.75 -23.65 -15.53
N GLU A 431 -8.88 -24.15 -15.73
CA GLU A 431 -9.95 -23.35 -16.37
C GLU A 431 -10.35 -22.16 -15.50
N PRO A 432 -10.33 -22.31 -14.19
CA PRO A 432 -10.70 -21.17 -13.36
C PRO A 432 -9.59 -20.12 -13.28
N CYS A 433 -8.44 -20.41 -13.78
CA CYS A 433 -7.30 -19.49 -13.66
C CYS A 433 -7.25 -18.50 -14.83
N ALA A 434 -6.67 -17.29 -14.48
CA ALA A 434 -6.60 -16.22 -15.50
C ALA A 434 -5.56 -16.55 -16.57
N GLY A 435 -5.96 -16.39 -17.84
CA GLY A 435 -5.03 -16.70 -18.97
C GLY A 435 -4.48 -15.40 -19.57
N GLY A 436 -4.70 -14.26 -19.02
CA GLY A 436 -4.27 -12.91 -19.41
C GLY A 436 -5.15 -11.85 -18.71
N ALA A 437 -4.52 -10.71 -18.49
CA ALA A 437 -3.18 -10.31 -19.00
C ALA A 437 -2.07 -10.85 -18.09
N PHE A 438 -0.93 -11.20 -18.74
CA PHE A 438 0.26 -11.59 -17.95
C PHE A 438 1.14 -10.36 -17.67
N TYR A 439 0.65 -9.47 -16.68
CA TYR A 439 1.41 -8.26 -16.26
C TYR A 439 1.12 -7.98 -14.79
N PRO A 440 1.67 -8.82 -13.98
CA PRO A 440 2.42 -10.02 -14.39
C PRO A 440 1.52 -11.26 -14.47
N GLY A 441 0.27 -11.22 -14.13
CA GLY A 441 -0.68 -12.36 -14.03
C GLY A 441 -1.10 -12.56 -12.56
N VAL A 442 -2.06 -13.63 -12.36
CA VAL A 442 -2.56 -13.92 -11.00
C VAL A 442 -1.92 -15.24 -10.51
N GLU A 443 -2.12 -16.35 -11.27
CA GLU A 443 -1.61 -17.66 -10.80
C GLU A 443 -0.23 -17.93 -11.40
N ALA A 444 -0.04 -17.49 -12.64
CA ALA A 444 1.24 -17.65 -13.37
C ALA A 444 1.44 -16.46 -14.31
N SER A 445 2.67 -16.39 -14.86
CA SER A 445 2.95 -15.26 -15.77
C SER A 445 3.08 -15.77 -17.21
N TYR A 446 3.58 -14.93 -18.08
CA TYR A 446 3.51 -15.18 -19.53
C TYR A 446 4.39 -16.39 -19.90
N THR A 447 5.13 -16.97 -18.95
CA THR A 447 6.02 -18.11 -19.29
C THR A 447 5.19 -19.36 -19.62
N VAL A 448 4.03 -19.38 -19.16
CA VAL A 448 3.20 -20.57 -19.42
C VAL A 448 2.78 -20.63 -20.89
N ALA A 449 2.98 -19.53 -21.60
CA ALA A 449 2.65 -19.52 -23.03
C ALA A 449 3.86 -19.96 -23.86
N ASP A 450 4.97 -20.35 -23.20
CA ASP A 450 6.19 -20.78 -23.92
C ASP A 450 6.30 -22.31 -23.89
N ALA A 451 6.41 -22.90 -25.12
CA ALA A 451 6.41 -24.39 -25.24
C ALA A 451 7.63 -24.98 -24.53
N ARG A 452 8.73 -24.21 -24.36
CA ARG A 452 9.96 -24.75 -23.73
C ARG A 452 9.73 -25.06 -22.25
N LEU A 453 8.68 -24.49 -21.67
CA LEU A 453 8.38 -24.80 -20.25
C LEU A 453 7.87 -26.24 -20.10
N TYR A 454 7.46 -26.85 -21.22
CA TYR A 454 6.68 -28.10 -21.05
C TYR A 454 7.46 -29.25 -21.69
N ALA A 455 7.30 -30.45 -21.13
CA ALA A 455 7.82 -31.70 -21.73
C ALA A 455 6.77 -32.35 -22.64
N GLY A 456 5.57 -32.00 -22.51
CA GLY A 456 4.41 -32.46 -23.30
C GLY A 456 3.14 -31.69 -22.89
N ALA A 457 2.04 -32.11 -23.54
CA ALA A 457 0.79 -31.38 -23.23
C ALA A 457 0.49 -31.46 -21.73
N PHE A 458 0.50 -30.19 -21.20
CA PHE A 458 0.07 -30.02 -19.79
C PHE A 458 1.08 -30.69 -18.84
N ARG A 459 2.43 -30.82 -19.30
CA ARG A 459 3.48 -31.43 -18.45
C ARG A 459 4.67 -30.47 -18.34
N ILE A 460 4.78 -29.90 -17.13
CA ILE A 460 5.95 -29.00 -16.98
C ILE A 460 7.22 -29.85 -16.88
N ASP A 461 8.24 -29.34 -17.57
CA ASP A 461 9.50 -30.12 -17.64
C ASP A 461 10.34 -29.85 -16.39
N GLY A 462 10.30 -30.80 -15.43
CA GLY A 462 10.98 -30.65 -14.12
C GLY A 462 12.49 -30.79 -14.24
N LYS A 463 13.01 -31.15 -15.43
CA LYS A 463 14.47 -31.19 -15.62
C LYS A 463 15.04 -29.81 -15.94
N LYS A 464 14.12 -28.94 -16.48
CA LYS A 464 14.59 -27.58 -16.84
C LYS A 464 13.99 -26.54 -15.91
N THR A 465 13.03 -27.04 -15.16
CA THR A 465 12.33 -26.09 -14.28
C THR A 465 12.49 -26.55 -12.82
N LYS A 466 12.84 -25.57 -11.98
CA LYS A 466 12.97 -25.89 -10.54
C LYS A 466 11.80 -25.34 -9.74
N ALA A 467 11.69 -25.94 -8.46
CA ALA A 467 10.63 -25.43 -7.58
C ALA A 467 10.71 -23.90 -7.43
N GLY A 468 9.57 -23.21 -7.70
CA GLY A 468 9.49 -21.74 -7.53
C GLY A 468 9.60 -21.02 -8.88
N ASP A 469 9.94 -21.72 -10.00
CA ASP A 469 10.26 -21.05 -11.27
C ASP A 469 8.98 -20.57 -11.98
N VAL A 470 7.84 -21.21 -11.64
CA VAL A 470 6.61 -20.82 -12.38
C VAL A 470 6.02 -19.54 -11.76
N THR A 471 6.31 -19.28 -10.47
CA THR A 471 5.63 -18.14 -9.83
C THR A 471 6.62 -17.00 -9.59
N LYS A 472 7.91 -17.14 -9.88
CA LYS A 472 8.93 -16.16 -9.46
C LYS A 472 8.77 -14.84 -10.25
N TYR A 473 7.90 -14.86 -11.36
CA TYR A 473 7.72 -13.63 -12.18
C TYR A 473 6.59 -12.78 -11.60
N LEU A 474 5.92 -13.33 -10.61
CA LEU A 474 4.74 -12.60 -10.11
C LEU A 474 5.18 -11.54 -9.10
N ALA A 475 4.18 -10.74 -8.68
CA ALA A 475 4.44 -9.61 -7.77
C ALA A 475 4.83 -10.11 -6.37
N VAL A 476 5.62 -9.33 -5.65
CA VAL A 476 5.92 -9.62 -4.23
C VAL A 476 5.77 -8.31 -3.43
N PRO A 477 4.74 -8.26 -2.52
CA PRO A 477 3.87 -9.45 -2.36
C PRO A 477 2.67 -9.42 -3.32
N TRP A 478 1.96 -10.64 -3.45
CA TRP A 478 0.88 -10.77 -4.46
C TRP A 478 -0.27 -9.80 -4.14
N GLN A 479 -0.44 -9.38 -2.82
CA GLN A 479 -1.56 -8.47 -2.44
C GLN A 479 -1.38 -7.11 -3.12
N ALA A 480 -0.12 -6.65 -3.25
CA ALA A 480 0.10 -5.34 -3.91
C ALA A 480 -0.46 -5.34 -5.34
N SER A 481 -0.19 -6.40 -6.04
CA SER A 481 -0.68 -6.47 -7.45
C SER A 481 -2.20 -6.55 -7.49
N LEU A 482 -2.80 -7.37 -6.64
CA LEU A 482 -4.29 -7.47 -6.68
C LEU A 482 -4.94 -6.12 -6.40
N TYR A 483 -4.25 -5.29 -5.51
CA TYR A 483 -4.89 -4.00 -5.18
C TYR A 483 -4.59 -2.96 -6.26
N LEU A 484 -3.33 -2.86 -6.74
CA LEU A 484 -2.94 -1.69 -7.57
C LEU A 484 -3.27 -1.97 -9.04
N ARG A 485 -3.43 -3.32 -9.37
CA ARG A 485 -3.91 -3.59 -10.76
C ARG A 485 -5.42 -3.83 -10.78
N LYS A 486 -6.12 -2.89 -10.30
CA LYS A 486 -7.61 -2.92 -10.26
C LYS A 486 -8.17 -2.20 -11.49
N ASP A 487 -9.26 -2.51 -11.93
CA ASP A 487 -10.02 -1.83 -13.01
C ASP A 487 -9.59 -2.38 -14.38
N GLY A 488 -10.12 -3.55 -14.70
CA GLY A 488 -10.04 -3.94 -16.14
C GLY A 488 -8.87 -4.90 -16.38
N TRP A 489 -8.23 -5.42 -15.19
CA TRP A 489 -7.14 -6.40 -15.41
C TRP A 489 -7.67 -7.82 -15.33
N TRP A 490 -8.06 -8.30 -13.97
CA TRP A 490 -8.52 -9.70 -13.83
C TRP A 490 -9.80 -9.72 -12.98
N PRO A 491 -10.92 -9.19 -13.49
CA PRO A 491 -12.13 -9.09 -12.65
C PRO A 491 -12.66 -10.47 -12.25
N ALA A 492 -12.30 -11.53 -13.05
CA ALA A 492 -12.81 -12.87 -12.69
C ALA A 492 -12.05 -13.43 -11.48
N ALA A 493 -10.81 -13.06 -11.32
CA ALA A 493 -10.06 -13.52 -10.14
C ALA A 493 -10.24 -12.56 -8.96
N ARG A 494 -10.23 -11.30 -9.23
CA ARG A 494 -10.44 -10.22 -8.25
C ARG A 494 -11.51 -9.24 -8.77
N PRO A 495 -12.70 -9.30 -8.32
CA PRO A 495 -13.78 -8.45 -8.83
C PRO A 495 -13.49 -6.95 -8.60
N ASP A 496 -13.97 -6.08 -9.61
CA ASP A 496 -13.87 -4.61 -9.44
C ASP A 496 -15.14 -4.03 -8.83
N ASP A 497 -16.23 -4.53 -9.37
CA ASP A 497 -17.54 -4.04 -8.91
C ASP A 497 -18.45 -5.24 -8.61
N ILE A 498 -19.23 -4.96 -7.43
CA ILE A 498 -20.02 -6.16 -7.05
C ILE A 498 -21.40 -5.70 -6.56
N VAL A 499 -22.27 -6.75 -6.41
CA VAL A 499 -23.58 -6.53 -5.77
C VAL A 499 -23.52 -7.05 -4.32
N PRO A 500 -23.74 -6.05 -3.36
CA PRO A 500 -23.74 -6.52 -1.96
C PRO A 500 -24.94 -7.43 -1.66
N GLU A 501 -24.69 -8.32 -0.72
CA GLU A 501 -25.73 -9.32 -0.36
C GLU A 501 -27.01 -8.62 0.12
N GLU A 502 -26.87 -7.58 0.88
CA GLU A 502 -28.06 -6.88 1.43
C GLU A 502 -28.89 -6.22 0.31
N VAL A 503 -28.18 -5.67 -0.61
CA VAL A 503 -28.91 -5.03 -1.74
C VAL A 503 -29.67 -6.12 -2.54
N PHE A 504 -29.02 -7.22 -2.77
CA PHE A 504 -29.73 -8.31 -3.48
C PHE A 504 -30.94 -8.79 -2.67
N ASP A 505 -30.71 -9.08 -1.39
CA ASP A 505 -31.83 -9.59 -0.56
C ASP A 505 -33.02 -8.63 -0.58
N GLU A 506 -32.69 -7.37 -0.51
CA GLU A 506 -33.79 -6.38 -0.54
C GLU A 506 -34.51 -6.41 -1.90
N ALA A 507 -33.72 -6.38 -2.96
CA ALA A 507 -34.37 -6.39 -4.30
C ALA A 507 -35.15 -7.69 -4.51
N ASP A 508 -34.52 -8.75 -4.10
CA ASP A 508 -35.17 -10.07 -4.28
C ASP A 508 -36.47 -10.16 -3.49
N SER A 509 -36.53 -9.64 -2.30
CA SER A 509 -37.74 -9.74 -1.45
C SER A 509 -38.87 -8.85 -2.00
N GLN A 510 -38.54 -7.89 -2.80
CA GLN A 510 -39.58 -6.96 -3.30
C GLN A 510 -40.11 -7.41 -4.66
N TRP A 511 -39.54 -8.47 -5.24
CA TRP A 511 -39.95 -8.86 -6.61
C TRP A 511 -41.33 -9.55 -6.55
N ARG A 512 -42.11 -9.25 -7.56
CA ARG A 512 -43.45 -9.87 -7.66
C ARG A 512 -43.60 -10.52 -9.04
N ALA A 513 -44.53 -11.62 -9.14
CA ALA A 513 -44.73 -12.33 -10.42
C ALA A 513 -45.20 -11.37 -11.52
N GLY A 514 -44.59 -11.42 -12.80
CA GLY A 514 -45.00 -10.59 -13.97
C GLY A 514 -44.18 -9.30 -14.04
N GLY A 515 -43.17 -9.03 -12.98
CA GLY A 515 -42.33 -7.81 -12.96
C GLY A 515 -41.01 -8.06 -13.71
N LYS A 516 -40.22 -6.98 -13.89
CA LYS A 516 -38.88 -7.12 -14.49
C LYS A 516 -37.99 -8.03 -13.64
N PRO A 517 -37.00 -8.66 -14.35
CA PRO A 517 -36.09 -9.52 -13.59
C PRO A 517 -35.39 -8.74 -12.45
N VAL A 518 -35.17 -9.51 -11.31
CA VAL A 518 -34.51 -8.88 -10.14
C VAL A 518 -33.22 -8.19 -10.59
N SER A 519 -32.54 -8.71 -11.56
CA SER A 519 -31.25 -8.14 -11.99
C SER A 519 -31.41 -6.72 -12.53
N ALA A 520 -32.62 -6.41 -12.97
CA ALA A 520 -32.87 -5.06 -13.49
C ALA A 520 -32.78 -4.00 -12.39
N GLY A 521 -33.00 -4.38 -11.08
CA GLY A 521 -32.98 -3.42 -9.95
C GLY A 521 -31.61 -3.40 -9.27
N LEU A 522 -30.66 -4.15 -9.83
CA LEU A 522 -29.36 -4.24 -9.14
C LEU A 522 -28.33 -3.40 -9.90
N GLU A 523 -28.81 -2.17 -10.25
CA GLU A 523 -27.94 -1.35 -11.13
C GLU A 523 -26.90 -0.59 -10.29
N GLY A 524 -27.01 -0.46 -8.87
CA GLY A 524 -26.04 0.28 -8.03
C GLY A 524 -24.99 -0.68 -7.43
N ARG A 525 -23.74 -0.86 -8.30
CA ARG A 525 -22.69 -1.75 -7.75
C ARG A 525 -21.68 -0.94 -6.94
N VAL A 526 -21.17 -1.64 -6.00
CA VAL A 526 -20.14 -0.95 -5.19
C VAL A 526 -18.79 -1.61 -5.47
N ARG A 527 -17.72 -0.83 -5.03
CA ARG A 527 -16.37 -1.40 -5.23
C ARG A 527 -16.15 -2.60 -4.31
N TRP A 528 -15.48 -3.61 -4.93
CA TRP A 528 -15.20 -4.83 -4.13
C TRP A 528 -14.15 -4.52 -3.06
N ASP A 529 -13.21 -3.67 -3.39
CA ASP A 529 -12.12 -3.39 -2.42
C ASP A 529 -12.47 -2.21 -1.53
N ARG A 530 -13.77 -1.92 -1.47
CA ARG A 530 -14.16 -0.79 -0.59
C ARG A 530 -13.68 -1.02 0.84
N GLY A 531 -13.26 0.11 1.41
CA GLY A 531 -12.80 0.00 2.82
C GLY A 531 -11.27 -0.13 2.89
N LEU A 532 -10.65 -0.51 1.68
CA LEU A 532 -9.18 -0.53 1.67
C LEU A 532 -8.62 0.82 1.23
N GLY A 533 -7.41 1.24 1.78
CA GLY A 533 -6.80 2.54 1.38
C GLY A 533 -7.33 3.71 2.19
N VAL A 534 -8.25 3.30 3.11
CA VAL A 534 -8.85 4.40 3.92
C VAL A 534 -8.46 4.17 5.38
N SER A 535 -7.54 3.08 5.61
CA SER A 535 -7.17 2.66 6.98
C SER A 535 -6.12 3.63 7.55
N THR A 536 -6.28 3.96 8.88
CA THR A 536 -5.45 4.94 9.61
C THR A 536 -4.05 4.36 9.87
N LEU A 537 -3.07 5.17 10.16
CA LEU A 537 -1.64 4.92 10.39
C LEU A 537 -1.42 3.83 11.45
N PHE A 538 -2.50 3.50 12.28
CA PHE A 538 -2.26 2.53 13.38
C PHE A 538 -2.57 1.11 12.94
N ARG A 539 -2.81 1.01 11.66
CA ARG A 539 -3.11 -0.35 11.14
C ARG A 539 -1.91 -0.86 10.34
N ARG A 540 -0.69 -0.11 10.55
CA ARG A 540 0.52 -0.59 9.87
C ARG A 540 1.63 -0.94 10.84
N PRO A 541 1.69 -2.22 11.23
CA PRO A 541 2.62 -2.59 12.31
C PRO A 541 4.08 -2.35 11.90
N TRP A 542 4.32 -2.06 10.61
CA TRP A 542 5.74 -1.99 10.21
C TRP A 542 6.14 -0.53 9.97
N GLN A 543 5.11 0.31 10.20
CA GLN A 543 5.44 1.73 10.01
C GLN A 543 5.36 2.45 11.37
N ASN A 544 6.43 3.01 11.56
CA ASN A 544 6.36 3.95 12.69
C ASN A 544 5.41 5.11 12.36
N PRO A 545 4.22 5.03 12.95
CA PRO A 545 3.24 6.07 12.63
C PRO A 545 3.83 7.48 12.82
N ALA A 546 4.93 7.59 13.49
CA ALA A 546 5.60 8.89 13.72
C ALA A 546 6.47 9.28 12.52
N ARG A 547 6.83 8.37 11.58
CA ARG A 547 7.69 8.62 10.41
C ARG A 547 6.88 8.54 9.11
N ALA A 548 5.49 8.37 9.33
CA ALA A 548 4.69 8.21 8.10
C ALA A 548 4.74 9.47 7.23
N VAL A 549 5.47 9.47 6.14
CA VAL A 549 5.66 10.61 5.23
C VAL A 549 4.51 10.64 4.21
N ASP A 550 3.48 9.69 4.50
CA ASP A 550 2.46 9.58 3.44
C ASP A 550 1.46 10.76 3.53
N ASP A 551 1.28 11.42 2.47
CA ASP A 551 0.16 12.39 2.39
C ASP A 551 -1.16 11.71 2.80
N PRO A 552 -1.76 12.15 3.99
CA PRO A 552 -2.98 11.55 4.53
C PRO A 552 -4.14 11.62 3.52
N ARG A 553 -3.94 12.26 2.45
CA ARG A 553 -5.02 12.39 1.46
C ARG A 553 -4.82 11.39 0.33
N ASP A 554 -3.66 10.60 0.33
CA ASP A 554 -3.41 9.69 -0.81
C ASP A 554 -3.76 8.25 -0.42
N GLY A 555 -5.01 7.87 -0.58
CA GLY A 555 -5.52 6.52 -0.22
C GLY A 555 -4.94 5.44 -1.14
N GLU A 556 -4.46 5.73 -2.29
CA GLU A 556 -3.92 4.74 -3.25
C GLU A 556 -2.57 4.19 -2.77
N ARG A 557 -1.88 5.04 -1.97
CA ARG A 557 -0.57 4.55 -1.48
C ARG A 557 -0.76 3.61 -0.28
N ARG A 558 -1.94 3.75 0.34
CA ARG A 558 -2.13 2.92 1.55
C ARG A 558 -2.82 1.60 1.22
N GLY A 559 -3.44 1.58 0.17
CA GLY A 559 -4.33 0.45 -0.20
C GLY A 559 -3.58 -0.89 -0.23
N PRO A 560 -2.46 -0.93 -0.87
CA PRO A 560 -1.78 -2.23 -0.96
C PRO A 560 -1.40 -2.78 0.41
N ASP A 561 -0.93 -1.94 1.32
CA ASP A 561 -0.65 -2.44 2.68
C ASP A 561 -1.93 -2.99 3.34
N ASP A 562 -3.05 -2.23 3.14
CA ASP A 562 -4.32 -2.74 3.69
C ASP A 562 -4.68 -4.10 3.07
N MET A 563 -4.40 -4.21 1.83
CA MET A 563 -4.73 -5.51 1.18
C MET A 563 -3.89 -6.63 1.80
N VAL A 564 -2.69 -6.39 2.21
CA VAL A 564 -1.86 -7.42 2.89
C VAL A 564 -2.54 -7.84 4.20
N ARG A 565 -3.31 -6.99 4.74
CA ARG A 565 -3.83 -7.26 6.11
C ARG A 565 -5.25 -7.81 6.03
N TYR A 566 -5.93 -7.24 5.04
CA TYR A 566 -7.38 -7.48 5.24
C TYR A 566 -7.92 -8.30 4.07
N TRP A 567 -6.98 -8.84 3.30
CA TRP A 567 -7.46 -9.55 2.11
C TRP A 567 -8.47 -10.64 2.50
N SER A 568 -8.33 -11.25 3.71
CA SER A 568 -9.19 -12.40 4.06
C SER A 568 -10.56 -11.93 4.56
N GLU A 569 -10.70 -10.60 4.76
CA GLU A 569 -12.00 -10.09 5.25
C GLU A 569 -12.93 -9.74 4.08
N LEU A 570 -12.35 -9.75 2.90
CA LEU A 570 -13.20 -9.36 1.76
C LEU A 570 -14.12 -10.51 1.35
N GLY A 571 -15.23 -10.12 0.62
CA GLY A 571 -16.27 -11.13 0.35
C GLY A 571 -15.99 -11.87 -0.96
N PHE A 572 -16.62 -13.08 -1.04
CA PHE A 572 -16.58 -13.86 -2.29
C PHE A 572 -17.85 -13.61 -3.12
N VAL A 573 -17.66 -13.50 -4.42
CA VAL A 573 -18.84 -13.34 -5.32
C VAL A 573 -19.28 -14.73 -5.81
N VAL A 574 -20.54 -15.02 -5.45
CA VAL A 574 -21.02 -16.38 -5.76
C VAL A 574 -22.37 -16.26 -6.50
N PRO A 575 -22.67 -17.27 -7.36
CA PRO A 575 -23.97 -17.27 -8.05
C PRO A 575 -25.13 -17.54 -7.08
N ARG A 576 -26.27 -16.78 -7.29
CA ARG A 576 -27.51 -16.98 -6.49
C ARG A 576 -28.73 -16.95 -7.42
N ARG A 577 -29.50 -18.01 -7.09
CA ARG A 577 -30.76 -17.98 -7.87
C ARG A 577 -31.76 -16.98 -7.25
N SER A 578 -32.27 -16.00 -8.15
CA SER A 578 -33.21 -14.98 -7.63
C SER A 578 -34.65 -15.49 -7.64
N ALA A 579 -35.52 -14.67 -7.01
CA ALA A 579 -36.96 -15.04 -6.97
C ALA A 579 -37.56 -15.02 -8.39
N SER A 580 -36.96 -14.25 -9.32
CA SER A 580 -37.44 -14.23 -10.72
C SER A 580 -36.90 -15.41 -11.50
N GLY A 581 -35.99 -16.28 -10.90
CA GLY A 581 -35.56 -17.56 -11.53
C GLY A 581 -34.20 -17.38 -12.22
N GLU A 582 -33.62 -16.12 -12.29
CA GLU A 582 -32.31 -15.93 -12.95
C GLU A 582 -31.16 -16.12 -11.95
N ILE A 583 -29.96 -16.43 -12.56
CA ILE A 583 -28.75 -16.50 -11.71
C ILE A 583 -28.07 -15.12 -11.70
N VAL A 584 -27.90 -14.65 -10.44
CA VAL A 584 -27.17 -13.38 -10.27
C VAL A 584 -25.93 -13.65 -9.40
N HIS A 585 -24.95 -12.73 -9.57
CA HIS A 585 -23.71 -12.93 -8.78
C HIS A 585 -23.64 -11.88 -7.66
N VAL A 586 -23.50 -12.47 -6.44
CA VAL A 586 -23.65 -11.60 -5.26
C VAL A 586 -22.45 -11.82 -4.34
N GLU A 587 -22.01 -10.69 -3.79
CA GLU A 587 -20.95 -10.84 -2.76
C GLU A 587 -21.53 -11.39 -1.45
N THR A 588 -20.77 -12.47 -0.99
CA THR A 588 -21.21 -13.08 0.30
C THR A 588 -19.99 -13.23 1.22
N GLU A 589 -20.24 -13.46 2.44
CA GLU A 589 -19.24 -13.86 3.47
C GLU A 589 -18.24 -12.73 3.71
N ARG A 590 -18.58 -11.46 3.17
CA ARG A 590 -17.73 -10.33 3.63
C ARG A 590 -17.85 -10.12 5.14
N ARG A 591 -16.72 -10.05 5.78
CA ARG A 591 -16.77 -9.79 7.24
C ARG A 591 -17.45 -8.45 7.54
N PRO A 592 -18.40 -8.51 8.36
CA PRO A 592 -19.04 -7.24 8.73
C PRO A 592 -18.00 -6.18 9.13
N TYR A 593 -18.14 -5.02 8.42
CA TYR A 593 -17.33 -3.82 8.70
C TYR A 593 -15.89 -4.01 8.21
N ALA A 594 -15.69 -5.11 7.33
CA ALA A 594 -14.35 -5.26 6.69
C ALA A 594 -13.96 -4.00 5.93
N GLY A 595 -12.71 -3.62 6.21
CA GLY A 595 -12.20 -2.48 5.42
C GLY A 595 -12.90 -1.16 5.79
N MET A 596 -13.60 -1.30 7.13
CA MET A 596 -14.35 -0.10 7.56
C MET A 596 -13.37 1.05 7.83
N ASP A 597 -13.76 2.16 7.17
CA ASP A 597 -12.91 3.34 7.39
C ASP A 597 -13.16 3.94 8.78
N ILE A 598 -12.14 4.61 9.35
CA ILE A 598 -12.19 5.15 10.72
C ILE A 598 -13.40 6.08 10.89
N ARG A 599 -13.83 6.73 9.89
CA ARG A 599 -14.99 7.64 10.01
C ARG A 599 -16.28 6.84 10.22
N GLU A 600 -16.37 5.74 9.46
CA GLU A 600 -17.57 4.89 9.64
C GLU A 600 -17.59 4.24 11.02
N LEU A 601 -16.35 3.78 11.43
CA LEU A 601 -16.30 3.21 12.79
C LEU A 601 -16.68 4.26 13.83
N PHE A 602 -16.23 5.50 13.62
CA PHE A 602 -16.63 6.62 14.50
C PHE A 602 -18.15 6.79 14.51
N HIS A 603 -18.75 6.80 13.37
CA HIS A 603 -20.23 6.97 13.29
C HIS A 603 -20.94 5.78 13.94
N ALA A 604 -20.40 4.59 13.66
CA ALA A 604 -21.07 3.39 14.21
C ALA A 604 -21.03 3.42 15.75
N LEU A 605 -19.90 3.86 16.36
CA LEU A 605 -19.78 3.88 17.83
C LEU A 605 -20.74 4.90 18.45
N LEU A 606 -21.02 5.96 17.75
CA LEU A 606 -21.96 6.96 18.31
C LEU A 606 -23.40 6.53 18.10
N ASN A 607 -23.56 5.48 17.26
CA ASN A 607 -24.92 4.96 17.01
C ASN A 607 -24.95 3.45 17.26
N LEU A 608 -24.55 3.06 18.44
CA LEU A 608 -24.30 1.63 18.75
C LEU A 608 -25.61 0.84 18.75
N GLU A 609 -26.71 1.52 18.99
CA GLU A 609 -28.00 0.78 19.03
C GLU A 609 -28.30 0.13 17.68
N GLU A 610 -27.73 0.72 16.58
CA GLU A 610 -28.03 0.17 15.23
C GLU A 610 -26.79 -0.55 14.67
N HIS A 611 -25.65 -0.45 15.44
CA HIS A 611 -24.43 -1.02 14.83
C HIS A 611 -23.67 -1.86 15.87
N ARG A 612 -24.37 -2.57 16.69
CA ARG A 612 -23.72 -3.31 17.80
C ARG A 612 -22.73 -4.34 17.25
N ASN A 613 -22.93 -4.76 16.04
CA ASN A 613 -22.06 -5.81 15.47
C ASN A 613 -20.66 -5.27 15.14
N CYS A 614 -20.42 -3.86 15.38
CA CYS A 614 -19.10 -3.30 15.03
C CYS A 614 -18.14 -3.45 16.21
N LEU A 615 -18.52 -4.00 17.39
CA LEU A 615 -17.74 -3.98 18.64
C LEU A 615 -16.46 -4.82 18.48
N PRO A 616 -16.53 -6.02 17.82
CA PRO A 616 -15.26 -6.75 17.64
C PRO A 616 -14.23 -5.92 16.86
N LYS A 617 -14.70 -5.25 15.86
CA LYS A 617 -13.77 -4.38 15.10
C LYS A 617 -13.24 -3.23 15.98
N VAL A 618 -14.09 -2.69 16.79
CA VAL A 618 -13.66 -1.59 17.68
C VAL A 618 -12.57 -2.12 18.63
N GLN A 619 -12.80 -3.27 19.15
CA GLN A 619 -11.79 -3.83 20.06
C GLN A 619 -10.47 -4.06 19.32
N GLU A 620 -10.59 -4.64 18.10
CA GLU A 620 -9.37 -4.82 17.28
C GLU A 620 -8.64 -3.48 17.07
N TYR A 621 -9.42 -2.47 16.76
CA TYR A 621 -8.80 -1.14 16.54
C TYR A 621 -8.10 -0.66 17.82
N VAL A 622 -8.73 -0.77 18.99
CA VAL A 622 -8.11 -0.29 20.25
C VAL A 622 -6.82 -1.08 20.51
N GLU A 623 -6.84 -2.34 20.25
CA GLU A 623 -5.64 -3.14 20.51
C GLU A 623 -4.51 -2.75 19.54
N ASN A 624 -4.90 -2.42 18.34
CA ASN A 624 -3.85 -1.99 17.40
C ASN A 624 -3.21 -0.66 17.83
N VAL A 625 -4.03 0.20 18.34
CA VAL A 625 -3.43 1.48 18.82
C VAL A 625 -2.51 1.19 20.02
N LEU A 626 -2.91 0.33 20.88
CA LEU A 626 -2.07 0.03 22.06
C LEU A 626 -0.79 -0.70 21.64
N ALA A 627 -0.95 -1.57 20.68
CA ALA A 627 0.27 -2.24 20.18
C ALA A 627 1.24 -1.23 19.58
N ALA A 628 0.69 -0.33 18.85
CA ALA A 628 1.57 0.70 18.28
C ALA A 628 2.26 1.51 19.39
N ALA A 629 1.55 1.75 20.39
CA ALA A 629 2.16 2.49 21.51
C ALA A 629 3.30 1.69 22.13
N ARG A 630 3.16 0.47 22.23
CA ARG A 630 4.25 -0.35 22.82
C ARG A 630 5.46 -0.36 21.90
N GLN A 631 5.19 -0.36 20.69
CA GLN A 631 6.32 -0.39 19.74
C GLN A 631 7.11 0.93 19.78
N VAL A 632 6.39 1.99 19.91
CA VAL A 632 7.09 3.30 19.85
C VAL A 632 7.90 3.51 21.13
N GLN A 633 7.46 2.87 22.14
CA GLN A 633 8.17 3.03 23.43
C GLN A 633 9.55 2.37 23.35
N ARG A 634 9.79 1.59 22.42
CA ARG A 634 11.06 0.82 22.41
C ARG A 634 12.01 1.40 21.36
N LEU A 635 11.57 2.50 20.75
CA LEU A 635 12.44 3.07 19.71
C LEU A 635 13.53 3.93 20.36
N PRO A 636 14.72 3.92 19.74
CA PRO A 636 15.83 4.71 20.28
C PRO A 636 15.45 6.19 20.47
N SER A 637 14.47 6.70 19.70
CA SER A 637 14.03 8.11 19.80
C SER A 637 13.02 8.31 20.93
N ALA A 638 12.70 7.29 21.60
CA ALA A 638 11.62 7.38 22.61
C ALA A 638 12.00 8.40 23.70
N PHE A 639 13.35 8.68 23.89
CA PHE A 639 13.79 9.59 24.98
C PHE A 639 13.56 11.05 24.58
N ASN A 640 13.46 11.25 23.33
CA ASN A 640 13.25 12.63 22.85
C ASN A 640 11.85 12.80 22.26
N PHE A 641 11.04 11.74 22.46
CA PHE A 641 9.69 11.68 21.85
C PHE A 641 8.64 11.98 22.92
N MET A 642 7.61 13.18 22.77
CA MET A 642 6.38 13.42 23.57
C MET A 642 6.69 13.38 25.06
N ASN A 643 7.74 14.18 25.62
CA ASN A 643 8.10 14.37 27.04
C ASN A 643 8.62 13.08 27.67
N ASN A 644 9.40 12.16 26.80
CA ASN A 644 10.03 10.93 27.29
C ASN A 644 9.00 9.82 27.52
N ILE A 645 8.89 8.90 26.60
CA ILE A 645 7.81 7.88 26.64
C ILE A 645 8.45 6.50 26.87
N ARG A 646 9.71 6.45 27.32
CA ARG A 646 10.32 5.15 27.61
C ARG A 646 9.72 4.55 28.90
N PRO A 647 9.61 3.18 28.65
CA PRO A 647 9.02 2.56 29.85
C PRO A 647 10.00 2.60 31.04
N PHE A 648 9.36 2.71 32.32
CA PHE A 648 10.19 2.63 33.54
C PHE A 648 9.43 1.84 34.61
N ARG A 649 10.31 1.28 35.39
CA ARG A 649 9.68 0.50 36.46
C ARG A 649 8.99 1.43 37.47
N TYR A 650 7.83 0.93 37.97
CA TYR A 650 7.07 1.84 38.88
C TYR A 650 7.58 1.71 40.32
N SER A 651 7.93 2.82 40.93
CA SER A 651 7.86 3.18 42.37
C SER A 651 7.27 4.59 42.54
N GLU A 652 6.63 4.70 43.67
CA GLU A 652 5.99 6.03 43.83
C GLU A 652 7.01 7.16 43.60
N GLN A 653 8.22 7.00 44.08
CA GLN A 653 9.27 8.03 43.88
C GLN A 653 9.61 8.20 42.40
N ALA A 654 9.87 7.07 41.72
CA ALA A 654 10.19 7.18 40.28
C ALA A 654 9.03 7.80 39.49
N PHE A 655 7.85 7.42 39.85
CA PHE A 655 6.65 7.99 39.18
C PHE A 655 6.56 9.50 39.40
N GLU A 656 6.74 9.94 40.57
CA GLU A 656 6.63 11.39 40.86
C GLU A 656 7.75 12.15 40.14
N ALA A 657 8.93 11.54 40.20
CA ALA A 657 10.06 12.21 39.51
C ALA A 657 9.79 12.31 38.00
N ARG A 658 9.31 11.20 37.49
CA ARG A 658 9.01 11.25 36.04
C ARG A 658 7.91 12.27 35.75
N MET A 659 6.82 12.38 36.51
CA MET A 659 5.73 13.35 36.25
C MET A 659 6.23 14.79 36.39
N LYS A 660 7.12 14.97 37.32
CA LYS A 660 7.70 16.34 37.44
C LYS A 660 8.54 16.66 36.19
N ASP A 661 9.35 15.72 35.81
CA ASP A 661 10.14 15.96 34.58
C ASP A 661 9.23 16.28 33.39
N ILE A 662 8.22 15.52 33.25
CA ILE A 662 7.29 15.77 32.12
C ILE A 662 6.63 17.15 32.29
N TYR A 663 6.23 17.48 33.47
CA TYR A 663 5.61 18.81 33.70
C TYR A 663 6.60 19.91 33.30
N ASP A 664 7.87 19.80 33.73
CA ASP A 664 8.88 20.82 33.39
C ASP A 664 9.05 20.92 31.87
N ASP A 665 9.00 19.77 31.24
CA ASP A 665 9.09 19.80 29.77
C ASP A 665 7.90 20.55 29.15
N CYS A 666 6.74 20.29 29.69
CA CYS A 666 5.55 20.99 29.15
C CYS A 666 5.65 22.50 29.39
N PHE A 667 6.16 22.78 30.54
CA PHE A 667 6.34 24.22 30.84
C PHE A 667 7.33 24.84 29.84
N GLU A 668 8.43 24.23 29.75
CA GLU A 668 9.41 24.75 28.78
C GLU A 668 8.81 24.86 27.37
N PHE A 669 8.07 23.93 26.97
CA PHE A 669 7.42 23.98 25.64
C PHE A 669 6.44 25.16 25.56
N ALA A 670 5.68 25.40 26.56
CA ALA A 670 4.61 26.42 26.53
C ALA A 670 5.20 27.83 26.46
N PHE A 671 6.43 27.97 26.95
CA PHE A 671 6.78 29.39 27.14
C PHE A 671 8.12 29.68 26.46
N THR A 672 8.80 28.58 26.05
CA THR A 672 10.13 28.88 25.49
C THR A 672 10.30 28.10 24.18
N LYS A 673 11.07 28.70 23.18
CA LYS A 673 11.52 28.01 21.97
C LYS A 673 12.92 28.49 21.59
N ASN A 674 13.94 27.47 21.50
CA ASN A 674 15.35 27.78 21.19
C ASN A 674 15.98 28.67 22.26
N GLY A 675 15.54 28.44 23.56
CA GLY A 675 16.21 29.11 24.70
C GLY A 675 15.67 30.53 24.92
N ARG A 676 14.61 30.91 24.05
CA ARG A 676 13.99 32.24 24.23
C ARG A 676 12.50 32.09 24.50
N ARG A 677 11.99 33.28 25.12
CA ARG A 677 10.53 33.29 25.35
C ARG A 677 9.76 33.10 24.02
N TYR A 678 8.78 32.13 24.12
CA TYR A 678 7.98 31.86 22.90
C TYR A 678 7.24 33.12 22.44
N ASP A 679 7.35 33.37 21.11
CA ASP A 679 6.67 34.53 20.50
C ASP A 679 5.89 34.06 19.26
N PRO A 680 4.53 34.17 19.37
CA PRO A 680 3.71 33.69 18.26
C PRO A 680 3.92 34.52 16.98
N GLU A 681 4.68 35.72 17.14
CA GLU A 681 4.93 36.58 15.97
C GLU A 681 6.20 36.13 15.24
N ASP A 682 7.01 35.39 15.94
CA ASP A 682 8.28 34.93 15.34
C ASP A 682 8.05 33.68 14.48
N GLU A 683 8.46 33.79 13.21
CA GLU A 683 8.20 32.71 12.23
C GLU A 683 8.99 31.45 12.57
N SER A 684 10.04 31.55 13.16
CA SER A 684 10.81 30.36 13.58
C SER A 684 10.15 29.64 14.76
N HIS A 685 9.32 30.41 15.57
CA HIS A 685 8.63 29.78 16.72
C HIS A 685 7.28 29.19 16.32
N ASN A 686 6.52 29.72 15.20
CA ASN A 686 5.20 29.26 14.70
C ASN A 686 5.23 29.18 13.17
N PRO A 687 5.76 28.12 12.64
CA PRO A 687 5.99 28.05 11.18
C PRO A 687 4.72 27.67 10.42
N TYR A 688 3.62 27.21 11.18
CA TYR A 688 2.54 26.60 10.36
C TYR A 688 1.24 27.37 10.54
N PHE A 689 0.94 27.92 11.69
CA PHE A 689 -0.42 28.44 11.95
C PHE A 689 -0.35 29.95 12.20
N ARG A 690 -0.17 30.68 11.15
CA ARG A 690 0.07 32.13 11.34
C ARG A 690 -1.11 32.95 10.84
N THR A 691 -1.85 32.25 9.98
CA THR A 691 -3.01 33.02 9.45
C THR A 691 -4.30 32.45 10.04
N ARG A 692 -5.34 33.33 9.91
CA ARG A 692 -6.67 32.88 10.40
C ARG A 692 -7.12 31.61 9.68
N GLU A 693 -6.84 31.45 8.37
CA GLU A 693 -7.26 30.25 7.60
C GLU A 693 -6.50 29.00 8.08
N GLN A 694 -5.21 29.16 8.33
CA GLN A 694 -4.42 28.00 8.82
C GLN A 694 -4.89 27.55 10.21
N MET A 695 -5.18 28.58 11.03
CA MET A 695 -5.68 28.22 12.37
C MET A 695 -7.09 27.61 12.29
N ALA A 696 -7.88 28.17 11.36
CA ALA A 696 -9.23 27.58 11.18
C ALA A 696 -9.12 26.09 10.77
N GLU A 697 -8.12 25.73 9.98
CA GLU A 697 -7.95 24.31 9.59
C GLU A 697 -7.61 23.45 10.81
N ARG A 698 -6.73 23.96 11.64
CA ARG A 698 -6.42 23.21 12.87
C ARG A 698 -7.66 22.98 13.72
N ILE A 699 -8.44 24.07 13.97
CA ILE A 699 -9.66 23.98 14.80
C ILE A 699 -10.66 23.00 14.15
N ARG A 700 -10.77 23.04 12.84
CA ARG A 700 -11.71 22.15 12.13
C ARG A 700 -11.32 20.68 12.33
N GLN A 701 -9.97 20.40 12.22
CA GLN A 701 -9.55 18.98 12.26
C GLN A 701 -9.63 18.43 13.68
N LEU A 702 -9.73 19.27 14.75
CA LEU A 702 -9.80 18.78 16.15
C LEU A 702 -11.25 18.68 16.63
N THR A 703 -12.13 19.02 15.72
CA THR A 703 -13.56 19.10 16.09
C THR A 703 -14.09 17.72 16.48
N PRO A 704 -13.77 16.61 15.76
CA PRO A 704 -14.32 15.30 16.15
C PRO A 704 -13.98 14.94 17.60
N PHE A 705 -12.79 15.19 18.02
CA PHE A 705 -12.40 14.83 19.41
C PHE A 705 -13.05 15.80 20.41
N ASN A 706 -12.94 17.13 20.15
CA ASN A 706 -13.38 18.10 21.18
C ASN A 706 -14.90 18.13 21.34
N PHE A 707 -15.64 17.64 20.32
CA PHE A 707 -17.11 17.58 20.48
C PHE A 707 -17.49 16.42 21.41
N LEU A 708 -16.45 15.55 21.66
CA LEU A 708 -16.74 14.39 22.55
C LEU A 708 -15.91 14.48 23.82
N ASP A 709 -15.51 15.70 24.17
CA ASP A 709 -14.63 15.85 25.35
C ASP A 709 -15.28 15.22 26.59
N GLY A 710 -14.50 14.25 27.15
CA GLY A 710 -14.98 13.56 28.39
C GLY A 710 -15.50 12.17 28.08
N ALA A 711 -15.70 11.81 26.83
CA ALA A 711 -16.43 10.58 26.46
C ALA A 711 -15.59 9.35 26.86
N TRP A 712 -14.27 9.47 27.06
CA TRP A 712 -13.46 8.29 27.41
C TRP A 712 -13.79 7.78 28.81
N LEU A 713 -14.61 8.62 29.59
CA LEU A 713 -14.95 8.19 30.96
C LEU A 713 -16.43 7.85 31.08
N ARG A 714 -17.22 7.79 29.95
CA ARG A 714 -18.70 7.67 29.94
C ARG A 714 -19.14 6.34 30.54
N ASN A 715 -18.14 5.33 30.83
CA ASN A 715 -18.54 4.05 31.48
C ASN A 715 -17.58 3.73 32.64
N VAL A 716 -17.09 4.80 33.26
CA VAL A 716 -16.00 4.58 34.25
C VAL A 716 -16.60 4.02 35.54
N HIS A 717 -18.04 4.22 35.69
CA HIS A 717 -18.66 3.60 36.88
C HIS A 717 -20.08 3.13 36.51
N ARG A 718 -20.47 1.89 37.24
CA ARG A 718 -21.85 1.38 37.06
C ARG A 718 -22.70 1.72 38.29
N LEU A 719 -24.03 1.46 38.17
CA LEU A 719 -24.93 1.74 39.31
C LEU A 719 -24.48 0.96 40.55
N GLY A 720 -24.25 1.77 41.69
CA GLY A 720 -23.84 1.10 42.94
C GLY A 720 -22.72 1.89 43.64
N PRO A 721 -22.10 1.19 44.82
CA PRO A 721 -21.09 1.92 45.60
C PRO A 721 -19.85 2.25 44.75
N MET A 722 -19.29 3.47 45.15
CA MET A 722 -18.14 3.96 44.36
C MET A 722 -16.90 4.05 45.26
N ASP A 723 -15.72 3.57 44.60
CA ASP A 723 -14.47 3.78 45.36
C ASP A 723 -13.81 5.11 44.97
N GLU A 724 -12.73 5.36 45.73
CA GLU A 724 -12.12 6.70 45.60
C GLU A 724 -11.58 6.93 44.18
N VAL A 725 -10.93 5.89 43.58
CA VAL A 725 -10.41 6.09 42.19
C VAL A 725 -11.56 6.43 41.25
N ASN A 726 -12.72 5.70 41.30
CA ASN A 726 -13.88 5.97 40.42
C ASN A 726 -14.52 7.32 40.72
N SER A 727 -14.47 7.68 42.00
CA SER A 727 -15.08 8.99 42.34
C SER A 727 -14.28 10.13 41.67
N ILE A 728 -12.93 9.98 41.65
CA ILE A 728 -12.10 11.02 41.03
C ILE A 728 -12.36 11.05 39.51
N LEU A 729 -12.34 9.90 38.88
CA LEU A 729 -12.55 9.87 37.41
C LEU A 729 -13.96 10.33 37.05
N PHE A 730 -14.99 9.97 37.85
CA PHE A 730 -16.38 10.41 37.56
C PHE A 730 -16.49 11.94 37.70
N SER A 731 -15.85 12.45 38.72
CA SER A 731 -15.92 13.91 38.90
C SER A 731 -15.33 14.63 37.68
N ILE A 732 -14.22 14.10 37.20
CA ILE A 732 -13.65 14.70 35.97
C ILE A 732 -14.66 14.60 34.82
N PHE A 733 -15.29 13.45 34.64
CA PHE A 733 -16.29 13.28 33.56
C PHE A 733 -17.43 14.29 33.72
N ASN A 734 -17.93 14.36 34.91
CA ASN A 734 -19.07 15.29 35.16
C ASN A 734 -18.68 16.74 34.85
N GLU A 735 -17.53 17.19 35.14
CA GLU A 735 -17.12 18.59 34.86
C GLU A 735 -16.94 18.80 33.36
N GLU A 736 -16.43 17.74 32.66
CA GLU A 736 -16.32 17.90 31.20
C GLU A 736 -17.69 18.10 30.55
N LEU A 737 -18.77 17.63 31.23
CA LEU A 737 -20.13 17.78 30.66
C LEU A 737 -20.76 19.09 31.13
N GLY A 738 -19.94 19.83 31.98
CA GLY A 738 -20.41 21.18 32.37
C GLY A 738 -21.15 21.15 33.70
N ASP A 739 -21.19 19.92 34.38
CA ASP A 739 -21.87 19.76 35.69
C ASP A 739 -23.34 20.15 35.60
N GLY A 740 -23.85 19.98 34.36
CA GLY A 740 -25.30 20.27 34.20
C GLY A 740 -25.54 21.73 33.78
N VAL A 741 -24.45 22.55 33.70
CA VAL A 741 -24.60 23.96 33.25
C VAL A 741 -24.17 24.04 31.77
N LEU A 742 -25.18 24.53 30.95
CA LEU A 742 -25.01 24.47 29.48
C LEU A 742 -23.81 25.30 29.05
N ALA A 743 -23.60 26.48 29.62
CA ALA A 743 -22.54 27.40 29.16
C ALA A 743 -21.15 26.87 29.54
N GLN A 744 -21.19 25.79 30.47
CA GLN A 744 -19.87 25.27 30.89
C GLN A 744 -19.59 23.93 30.20
N ASN A 745 -20.53 23.60 29.33
CA ASN A 745 -20.27 22.32 28.62
C ASN A 745 -19.14 22.49 27.61
N HIS A 746 -18.17 21.65 27.72
CA HIS A 746 -16.94 21.83 26.91
C HIS A 746 -17.25 21.73 25.40
N ALA A 747 -18.04 20.81 25.00
CA ALA A 747 -18.33 20.67 23.56
C ALA A 747 -19.09 21.89 23.03
N ASN A 748 -19.98 22.46 23.90
CA ASN A 748 -20.69 23.67 23.43
C ASN A 748 -19.75 24.86 23.29
N ILE A 749 -18.81 24.96 24.21
CA ILE A 749 -17.84 26.08 24.11
C ILE A 749 -17.00 25.90 22.84
N TYR A 750 -16.59 24.67 22.52
CA TYR A 750 -15.80 24.48 21.28
C TYR A 750 -16.66 24.72 20.04
N ARG A 751 -17.96 24.27 20.11
CA ARG A 751 -18.86 24.59 18.99
C ARG A 751 -18.91 26.10 18.70
N ASP A 752 -18.93 26.90 19.77
CA ASP A 752 -18.91 28.37 19.54
C ASP A 752 -17.61 28.79 18.84
N LEU A 753 -16.49 28.15 19.19
CA LEU A 753 -15.23 28.46 18.50
C LEU A 753 -15.30 28.06 17.02
N CYS A 754 -15.93 26.92 16.67
CA CYS A 754 -16.09 26.55 15.25
C CYS A 754 -16.91 27.59 14.49
N HIS A 755 -17.97 28.09 15.12
CA HIS A 755 -18.81 29.10 14.43
C HIS A 755 -18.02 30.39 14.19
N SER A 756 -17.10 30.67 15.05
CA SER A 756 -16.35 31.93 14.89
C SER A 756 -15.41 31.87 13.67
N ILE A 757 -15.20 30.66 13.14
CA ILE A 757 -14.36 30.60 11.92
C ILE A 757 -15.24 30.22 10.72
N ASP A 758 -16.55 30.45 10.85
CA ASP A 758 -17.56 30.20 9.81
C ASP A 758 -17.61 28.71 9.42
N PHE A 759 -17.34 27.89 10.41
CA PHE A 759 -17.48 26.43 10.22
C PHE A 759 -18.66 25.92 11.06
N TYR A 760 -19.70 25.37 10.36
CA TYR A 760 -20.93 24.90 11.05
C TYR A 760 -21.12 23.40 10.78
N PRO A 761 -20.42 22.57 11.66
CA PRO A 761 -20.44 21.13 11.39
C PRO A 761 -21.83 20.52 11.65
N PRO A 762 -22.25 19.53 10.82
CA PRO A 762 -23.49 18.81 11.12
C PRO A 762 -23.46 18.14 12.50
N PRO A 763 -24.65 17.64 12.97
CA PRO A 763 -24.64 16.90 14.25
C PRO A 763 -23.58 15.79 14.26
N VAL A 764 -22.87 15.68 15.50
CA VAL A 764 -21.63 14.87 15.57
C VAL A 764 -21.97 13.38 15.35
N ALA A 765 -23.20 12.98 15.59
CA ALA A 765 -23.51 11.52 15.45
C ALA A 765 -24.04 11.22 14.05
N SER A 766 -24.08 12.22 13.17
CA SER A 766 -24.74 11.99 11.86
C SER A 766 -23.70 11.51 10.83
N LEU A 767 -24.19 10.82 9.78
CA LEU A 767 -23.30 10.38 8.68
C LEU A 767 -22.73 11.60 7.94
N ALA A 768 -23.54 12.69 7.87
CA ALA A 768 -23.05 13.92 7.19
C ALA A 768 -21.78 14.45 7.87
N PHE A 769 -21.67 14.29 9.24
CA PHE A 769 -20.45 14.75 9.96
C PHE A 769 -19.28 13.83 9.61
N ALA A 770 -19.56 12.48 9.68
CA ALA A 770 -18.47 11.51 9.45
C ALA A 770 -17.97 11.57 8.01
N ARG A 771 -18.83 12.02 7.00
CA ARG A 771 -18.41 11.94 5.58
C ARG A 771 -18.06 13.35 5.07
N ASP A 772 -17.91 14.27 6.03
CA ASP A 772 -17.57 15.64 5.60
C ASP A 772 -16.14 15.67 5.05
N PRO A 773 -15.95 16.05 3.80
CA PRO A 773 -14.64 15.96 3.11
C PRO A 773 -13.65 16.98 3.66
N GLN A 774 -14.15 17.86 4.48
CA GLN A 774 -13.22 18.88 5.01
C GLN A 774 -12.38 18.29 6.14
N PHE A 775 -12.70 17.00 6.63
CA PHE A 775 -11.90 16.37 7.70
C PHE A 775 -10.87 15.43 7.07
N LEU A 776 -9.75 15.47 7.75
CA LEU A 776 -8.83 14.37 7.47
C LEU A 776 -9.30 13.09 8.17
N ASP A 777 -8.83 11.95 7.61
CA ASP A 777 -9.20 10.69 8.32
C ASP A 777 -8.56 10.65 9.70
N SER A 778 -7.30 11.20 9.84
CA SER A 778 -6.61 11.16 11.14
C SER A 778 -7.38 11.97 12.21
N ALA A 779 -8.28 12.89 11.74
CA ALA A 779 -9.05 13.70 12.73
C ALA A 779 -9.98 12.83 13.57
N PHE A 780 -10.20 11.62 13.08
CA PHE A 780 -11.22 10.79 13.77
C PHE A 780 -10.52 9.73 14.62
N GLU A 781 -9.18 9.66 14.60
CA GLU A 781 -8.47 8.58 15.32
C GLU A 781 -8.62 8.75 16.83
N SER A 782 -8.35 10.01 17.26
CA SER A 782 -8.44 10.20 18.73
C SER A 782 -9.89 10.09 19.20
N ALA A 783 -10.81 10.59 18.41
CA ALA A 783 -12.23 10.52 18.83
C ALA A 783 -12.73 9.07 18.86
N THR A 784 -12.31 8.33 17.89
CA THR A 784 -12.79 6.93 17.83
C THR A 784 -12.11 6.10 18.92
N PHE A 785 -10.79 6.34 19.14
CA PHE A 785 -10.09 5.58 20.22
C PHE A 785 -10.73 5.86 21.58
N GLN A 786 -11.11 7.16 21.91
CA GLN A 786 -11.71 7.40 23.24
C GLN A 786 -13.08 6.74 23.38
N LEU A 787 -13.81 6.72 22.27
CA LEU A 787 -15.13 6.05 22.36
C LEU A 787 -14.94 4.53 22.48
N GLY A 788 -13.97 4.05 21.70
CA GLY A 788 -13.76 2.58 21.65
C GLY A 788 -13.28 2.05 23.01
N ILE A 789 -12.22 2.75 23.49
CA ILE A 789 -11.65 2.21 24.75
C ILE A 789 -12.67 2.34 25.90
N ALA A 790 -13.55 3.36 25.86
CA ALA A 790 -14.56 3.55 26.93
C ALA A 790 -15.66 2.47 26.84
N GLU A 791 -15.84 1.99 25.59
CA GLU A 791 -16.89 0.95 25.45
C GLU A 791 -16.49 -0.34 26.18
N PHE A 792 -15.14 -0.52 26.31
CA PHE A 792 -14.63 -1.72 27.01
C PHE A 792 -13.87 -1.30 28.27
N THR A 793 -14.53 -0.54 29.12
CA THR A 793 -13.88 0.11 30.29
C THR A 793 -13.35 -0.93 31.26
N GLU A 794 -14.08 -2.01 31.43
CA GLU A 794 -13.59 -3.01 32.41
C GLU A 794 -12.30 -3.67 31.92
N ARG A 795 -12.26 -3.91 30.71
CA ARG A 795 -11.06 -4.57 30.14
C ARG A 795 -9.87 -3.60 30.10
N TYR A 796 -10.15 -2.30 29.77
CA TYR A 796 -9.02 -1.38 29.51
C TYR A 796 -8.95 -0.33 30.61
N TYR A 797 -9.39 -0.71 31.79
CA TYR A 797 -9.51 0.28 32.89
C TYR A 797 -8.15 0.91 33.19
N PRO A 798 -7.00 0.15 33.33
CA PRO A 798 -5.70 0.78 33.60
C PRO A 798 -5.28 1.72 32.45
N GLU A 799 -5.49 1.28 31.19
CA GLU A 799 -5.15 2.16 30.03
C GLU A 799 -5.96 3.47 30.09
N ILE A 800 -7.28 3.41 30.52
CA ILE A 800 -8.13 4.63 30.60
C ILE A 800 -7.55 5.57 31.67
N ILE A 801 -7.02 4.99 32.80
CA ILE A 801 -6.37 5.84 33.80
C ILE A 801 -5.14 6.53 33.18
N GLY A 802 -4.32 5.72 32.46
CA GLY A 802 -3.15 6.31 31.77
C GLY A 802 -3.56 7.39 30.77
N MET A 803 -4.62 7.10 29.99
CA MET A 803 -5.13 8.12 29.04
C MET A 803 -5.54 9.40 29.77
N THR A 804 -6.19 9.24 30.89
CA THR A 804 -6.65 10.43 31.65
C THR A 804 -5.44 11.19 32.21
N LEU A 805 -4.46 10.42 32.62
CA LEU A 805 -3.24 11.07 33.16
C LEU A 805 -2.60 11.95 32.09
N TRP A 806 -2.48 11.54 30.90
CA TRP A 806 -1.86 12.38 29.85
C TRP A 806 -2.68 13.64 29.61
N LEU A 807 -4.04 13.58 29.48
CA LEU A 807 -4.88 14.75 29.10
C LEU A 807 -4.84 15.81 30.20
N GLU A 808 -4.78 15.22 31.39
CA GLU A 808 -4.98 16.22 32.47
C GLU A 808 -3.63 16.78 32.93
N TRP A 809 -2.54 15.94 32.72
CA TRP A 809 -1.26 16.36 33.34
C TRP A 809 -0.47 17.22 32.34
N THR A 810 -0.83 17.16 30.98
CA THR A 810 -0.01 17.89 29.98
C THR A 810 -0.77 19.14 29.52
N ALA A 811 -1.69 19.71 30.29
CA ALA A 811 -2.58 20.82 29.89
C ALA A 811 -1.78 22.12 29.74
N LEU A 812 -0.52 22.16 30.28
CA LEU A 812 0.27 23.41 30.19
C LEU A 812 0.66 23.70 28.74
N GLU A 813 0.67 22.70 27.98
CA GLU A 813 1.04 22.91 26.56
C GLU A 813 0.01 23.78 25.85
N LEU A 814 -1.16 23.85 26.35
CA LEU A 814 -2.26 24.58 25.68
C LEU A 814 -2.05 26.09 25.76
N HIS A 815 -1.12 26.55 26.71
CA HIS A 815 -0.85 28.00 26.73
C HIS A 815 -0.32 28.48 25.37
N ARG A 816 0.48 27.70 24.83
CA ARG A 816 1.04 28.08 23.52
C ARG A 816 -0.06 28.11 22.43
N VAL A 817 -0.85 27.13 22.42
CA VAL A 817 -1.94 27.10 21.42
C VAL A 817 -2.89 28.28 21.63
N ALA A 818 -3.21 28.55 22.86
CA ALA A 818 -4.11 29.69 23.14
C ALA A 818 -3.51 31.01 22.62
N ALA A 819 -2.18 31.09 22.84
CA ALA A 819 -1.52 32.32 22.35
C ALA A 819 -1.59 32.41 20.82
N MET A 820 -1.43 31.27 20.15
CA MET A 820 -1.52 31.26 18.67
C MET A 820 -2.93 31.63 18.20
N ILE A 821 -3.99 31.13 18.83
CA ILE A 821 -5.39 31.40 18.43
C ILE A 821 -5.71 32.89 18.66
N GLU A 822 -5.24 33.42 19.76
CA GLU A 822 -5.55 34.83 20.08
C GLU A 822 -4.81 35.77 19.12
N ARG A 823 -3.79 35.24 18.68
CA ARG A 823 -3.02 36.10 17.74
C ARG A 823 -3.81 36.34 16.45
N VAL A 824 -4.45 35.44 15.99
CA VAL A 824 -5.14 35.63 14.68
C VAL A 824 -6.57 36.12 14.93
N GLY A 825 -6.80 36.56 16.22
CA GLY A 825 -8.05 37.28 16.54
C GLY A 825 -9.19 36.31 16.87
N LEU A 826 -8.89 35.00 17.19
CA LEU A 826 -9.97 34.04 17.54
C LEU A 826 -10.03 33.85 19.05
N ASP A 827 -11.23 33.40 19.59
CA ASP A 827 -11.45 33.22 21.04
C ASP A 827 -10.84 31.88 21.50
N ALA A 828 -9.87 32.02 22.56
CA ALA A 828 -9.16 30.80 23.00
C ALA A 828 -9.74 30.31 24.33
N HIS A 829 -10.98 30.69 24.63
CA HIS A 829 -11.58 30.38 25.95
C HIS A 829 -11.57 28.87 26.20
N PHE A 830 -11.90 28.03 25.22
CA PHE A 830 -11.90 26.56 25.40
C PHE A 830 -10.54 26.07 25.92
N TYR A 831 -9.47 26.59 25.45
CA TYR A 831 -8.12 26.10 25.84
C TYR A 831 -7.69 26.73 27.18
N ARG A 832 -7.99 28.01 27.37
CA ARG A 832 -7.60 28.64 28.65
C ARG A 832 -8.31 27.99 29.84
N MET A 833 -9.56 27.70 29.59
CA MET A 833 -10.30 27.05 30.69
C MET A 833 -9.66 25.69 31.04
N HIS A 834 -9.23 24.85 30.09
CA HIS A 834 -8.61 23.54 30.40
C HIS A 834 -7.28 23.72 31.15
N ILE A 835 -6.59 24.82 30.83
CA ILE A 835 -5.34 25.07 31.59
C ILE A 835 -5.66 25.29 33.07
N ALA A 836 -6.73 25.99 33.34
CA ALA A 836 -7.08 26.30 34.74
C ALA A 836 -7.65 25.07 35.46
N ILE A 837 -8.52 24.31 34.87
CA ILE A 837 -9.24 23.21 35.54
C ILE A 837 -8.27 22.03 35.72
N ASP A 838 -7.18 21.94 34.82
CA ASP A 838 -6.32 20.74 34.87
C ASP A 838 -5.02 21.08 35.60
N ASN A 839 -4.97 21.92 36.57
CA ASN A 839 -3.73 22.36 37.22
C ASN A 839 -3.22 21.28 38.19
N ALA A 840 -1.98 21.34 38.48
CA ALA A 840 -1.24 20.25 39.17
C ALA A 840 -1.49 20.32 40.68
N GLU A 841 -2.19 21.36 41.15
CA GLU A 841 -2.33 21.48 42.62
C GLU A 841 -3.69 20.93 43.08
N ASP A 842 -4.78 21.53 42.51
CA ASP A 842 -6.10 21.07 43.03
C ASP A 842 -7.01 20.69 41.87
N GLY A 843 -6.48 20.72 40.70
CA GLY A 843 -7.34 20.49 39.51
C GLY A 843 -7.29 19.02 39.09
N HIS A 844 -7.85 18.74 37.91
CA HIS A 844 -7.94 17.34 37.42
C HIS A 844 -6.57 16.68 37.39
N GLY A 845 -5.46 17.48 37.10
CA GLY A 845 -4.09 16.91 37.10
C GLY A 845 -3.72 16.32 38.46
N ALA A 846 -4.00 17.04 39.55
CA ALA A 846 -3.70 16.50 40.90
C ALA A 846 -4.56 15.27 41.20
N GLY A 847 -5.80 15.36 40.78
CA GLY A 847 -6.74 14.24 41.03
C GLY A 847 -6.26 12.94 40.34
N ILE A 848 -5.84 13.02 39.09
CA ILE A 848 -5.52 11.77 38.37
C ILE A 848 -4.19 11.21 38.90
N LEU A 849 -3.18 12.00 39.39
CA LEU A 849 -1.96 11.44 40.00
C LEU A 849 -2.30 10.64 41.26
N ARG A 850 -3.28 11.27 42.00
CA ARG A 850 -3.73 10.53 43.19
C ARG A 850 -4.43 9.22 42.82
N ALA A 851 -5.24 9.27 41.78
CA ALA A 851 -5.96 8.05 41.36
C ALA A 851 -4.97 6.95 40.95
N VAL A 852 -3.84 7.31 40.27
CA VAL A 852 -2.85 6.29 39.86
C VAL A 852 -2.22 5.65 41.11
N LYS A 853 -1.92 6.47 42.08
CA LYS A 853 -1.27 5.91 43.30
C LYS A 853 -2.25 5.02 44.07
N LEU A 854 -3.48 5.46 44.13
CA LEU A 854 -4.46 4.63 44.87
C LEU A 854 -4.71 3.32 44.14
N TYR A 855 -4.79 3.44 42.81
CA TYR A 855 -5.07 2.21 42.04
C TYR A 855 -3.91 1.21 42.19
N LEU A 856 -2.68 1.71 42.11
CA LEU A 856 -1.52 0.78 42.16
C LEU A 856 -1.30 0.29 43.58
N HIS A 857 -1.69 1.14 44.57
CA HIS A 857 -1.66 0.61 45.95
C HIS A 857 -2.61 -0.57 46.12
N GLN A 858 -3.80 -0.48 45.50
CA GLN A 858 -4.73 -1.63 45.56
C GLN A 858 -4.13 -2.86 44.87
N ALA A 859 -3.49 -2.65 43.74
CA ALA A 859 -2.83 -3.78 43.04
C ALA A 859 -1.75 -4.42 43.92
N MET A 860 -1.11 -3.48 44.67
CA MET A 860 -0.09 -4.00 45.60
C MET A 860 -0.73 -4.91 46.66
N LEU A 861 -1.87 -4.52 47.16
CA LEU A 861 -2.53 -5.32 48.23
C LEU A 861 -3.05 -6.64 47.66
N GLN A 862 -3.33 -6.76 46.37
CA GLN A 862 -3.98 -7.96 45.80
C GLN A 862 -2.92 -8.93 45.27
N GLY A 863 -1.76 -8.38 44.89
CA GLY A 863 -0.93 -9.35 44.13
C GLY A 863 0.54 -8.97 44.20
N GLY A 864 0.96 -8.04 45.19
CA GLY A 864 2.36 -7.66 45.42
C GLY A 864 2.98 -6.88 44.25
N ASP A 865 4.27 -6.81 44.15
CA ASP A 865 5.03 -5.95 43.21
C ASP A 865 4.82 -6.38 41.76
N PRO A 866 4.79 -7.69 41.47
CA PRO A 866 4.59 -8.07 40.07
C PRO A 866 3.25 -7.55 39.53
N ALA A 867 2.17 -7.62 40.36
CA ALA A 867 0.84 -7.08 39.93
C ALA A 867 0.92 -5.57 39.70
N VAL A 868 1.71 -4.85 40.53
CA VAL A 868 1.86 -3.38 40.36
C VAL A 868 2.55 -3.09 39.03
N GLN A 869 3.58 -3.81 38.72
CA GLN A 869 4.34 -3.48 37.50
C GLN A 869 3.53 -3.84 36.25
N GLN A 870 2.79 -4.96 36.40
CA GLN A 870 1.91 -5.31 35.25
C GLN A 870 0.85 -4.23 35.00
N GLN A 871 0.23 -3.75 36.08
CA GLN A 871 -0.82 -2.72 35.90
C GLN A 871 -0.21 -1.37 35.52
N TRP A 872 0.93 -1.10 36.01
CA TRP A 872 1.61 0.15 35.62
C TRP A 872 1.93 0.13 34.12
N GLN A 873 2.48 -0.99 33.68
CA GLN A 873 2.76 -1.06 32.23
C GLN A 873 1.49 -0.74 31.41
N ARG A 874 0.39 -1.26 31.84
CA ARG A 874 -0.87 -1.00 31.09
C ARG A 874 -1.27 0.47 31.21
N ILE A 875 -1.10 1.07 32.43
CA ILE A 875 -1.42 2.51 32.57
C ILE A 875 -0.51 3.33 31.65
N TRP A 876 0.76 2.98 31.61
CA TRP A 876 1.70 3.75 30.76
C TRP A 876 1.38 3.53 29.28
N ASP A 877 0.98 2.25 28.87
CA ASP A 877 0.55 2.01 27.48
C ASP A 877 -0.60 2.94 27.08
N GLY A 878 -1.61 3.11 28.02
CA GLY A 878 -2.74 4.04 27.74
C GLY A 878 -2.25 5.49 27.62
N TYR A 879 -1.26 5.89 28.50
CA TYR A 879 -0.69 7.27 28.43
C TYR A 879 -0.07 7.51 27.06
N VAL A 880 0.71 6.55 26.56
CA VAL A 880 1.44 6.73 25.29
C VAL A 880 0.47 6.59 24.11
N ALA A 881 -0.42 5.59 24.21
CA ALA A 881 -1.36 5.37 23.07
C ALA A 881 -2.13 6.64 22.74
N PHE A 882 -2.57 7.25 23.78
CA PHE A 882 -3.39 8.43 23.46
C PHE A 882 -2.50 9.57 22.94
N ALA A 883 -1.37 9.79 23.53
CA ALA A 883 -0.43 10.82 23.01
C ALA A 883 -0.11 10.56 21.53
N LEU A 884 -0.02 9.36 21.22
CA LEU A 884 0.36 9.00 19.84
C LEU A 884 -0.75 9.40 18.85
N THR A 885 -2.07 9.16 19.21
CA THR A 885 -3.17 9.51 18.27
C THR A 885 -3.18 11.01 17.98
N PHE A 886 -2.78 11.92 18.90
CA PHE A 886 -2.80 13.38 18.67
C PHE A 886 -1.55 13.79 17.89
N ALA A 887 -0.46 13.12 18.24
CA ALA A 887 0.77 13.48 17.51
C ALA A 887 0.59 13.24 16.00
N ILE A 888 -0.12 12.19 15.66
CA ILE A 888 -0.32 11.88 14.23
C ILE A 888 -1.22 12.93 13.59
N LEU A 889 -2.30 13.26 14.26
CA LEU A 889 -3.21 14.27 13.67
C LEU A 889 -2.51 15.61 13.48
N ILE A 890 -1.77 16.01 14.51
CA ILE A 890 -1.17 17.36 14.40
C ILE A 890 -0.09 17.36 13.31
N GLN A 891 0.57 16.26 13.16
CA GLN A 891 1.57 16.18 12.08
C GLN A 891 0.89 16.27 10.71
N GLN A 892 -0.19 15.59 10.53
CA GLN A 892 -0.89 15.62 9.23
C GLN A 892 -1.52 16.99 8.95
N VAL A 893 -2.03 17.57 10.02
CA VAL A 893 -2.62 18.91 9.80
C VAL A 893 -1.50 19.89 9.41
N SER A 894 -0.34 19.79 10.10
CA SER A 894 0.78 20.71 9.77
C SER A 894 1.23 20.50 8.32
N ARG A 895 1.20 19.30 7.92
CA ARG A 895 1.61 19.02 6.53
C ARG A 895 0.62 19.63 5.53
N VAL A 896 -0.64 19.36 5.81
CA VAL A 896 -1.66 19.87 4.86
C VAL A 896 -1.60 21.40 4.79
N VAL A 897 -1.25 21.97 5.96
CA VAL A 897 -1.19 23.46 5.96
C VAL A 897 0.08 23.90 5.23
N LYS A 898 1.17 23.11 5.32
CA LYS A 898 2.45 23.47 4.65
C LYS A 898 2.37 23.23 3.15
N GLU A 899 1.61 22.23 2.86
CA GLU A 899 1.55 21.88 1.42
C GLU A 899 0.09 21.72 0.99
N PRO A 900 -0.59 22.86 0.75
CA PRO A 900 -2.00 22.72 0.36
C PRO A 900 -2.15 22.16 -1.07
N LEU A 901 -3.26 21.42 -1.29
CA LEU A 901 -3.49 20.93 -2.67
C LEU A 901 -3.64 22.11 -3.65
N THR A 902 -3.05 21.85 -4.79
CA THR A 902 -3.31 22.87 -5.82
C THR A 902 -4.78 22.82 -6.27
N SER A 903 -5.26 23.97 -6.84
CA SER A 903 -6.66 23.98 -7.35
C SER A 903 -6.90 22.86 -8.36
N GLN A 904 -5.87 22.42 -9.12
CA GLN A 904 -6.05 21.31 -10.08
C GLN A 904 -6.29 20.00 -9.32
N GLU A 905 -5.40 19.73 -8.33
CA GLU A 905 -5.60 18.50 -7.53
C GLU A 905 -6.98 18.46 -6.87
N GLN A 906 -7.40 19.57 -6.36
CA GLN A 906 -8.75 19.63 -5.74
C GLN A 906 -9.84 19.34 -6.78
N LEU A 907 -9.66 19.82 -7.98
CA LEU A 907 -10.68 19.54 -9.01
C LEU A 907 -10.66 18.06 -9.41
N GLU A 908 -9.47 17.53 -9.55
CA GLU A 908 -9.42 16.09 -9.87
C GLU A 908 -10.14 15.27 -8.80
N ASN A 909 -9.92 15.64 -7.51
CA ASN A 909 -10.64 14.93 -6.44
C ASN A 909 -12.16 15.12 -6.56
N LEU A 910 -12.49 16.35 -6.92
CA LEU A 910 -13.93 16.62 -7.10
C LEU A 910 -14.51 15.75 -8.23
N ILE A 911 -13.77 15.62 -9.32
CA ILE A 911 -14.27 14.80 -10.45
C ILE A 911 -14.38 13.34 -10.00
N ARG A 912 -13.44 12.85 -9.23
CA ARG A 912 -13.51 11.45 -8.74
C ARG A 912 -14.73 11.25 -7.83
N ARG A 913 -15.03 12.28 -7.05
CA ARG A 913 -16.19 12.15 -6.13
C ARG A 913 -17.51 12.14 -6.90
N LYS A 914 -17.51 12.88 -7.91
CA LYS A 914 -18.81 13.01 -8.61
C LYS A 914 -18.95 11.93 -9.68
N LYS A 915 -17.87 11.15 -9.82
CA LYS A 915 -17.88 10.09 -10.86
C LYS A 915 -19.02 9.10 -10.64
N THR A 916 -19.35 8.84 -9.38
CA THR A 916 -20.36 7.80 -9.08
C THR A 916 -21.66 8.06 -9.84
N PHE A 917 -21.97 9.31 -9.93
CA PHE A 917 -23.25 9.58 -10.63
C PHE A 917 -23.00 10.32 -11.94
N GLY A 918 -21.91 11.03 -11.97
CA GLY A 918 -21.65 11.90 -13.14
C GLY A 918 -21.30 11.06 -14.38
N GLN A 919 -20.76 9.90 -14.14
CA GLN A 919 -20.26 9.11 -15.30
C GLN A 919 -21.40 8.43 -16.06
N TYR A 920 -22.70 8.68 -15.69
CA TYR A 920 -23.82 8.01 -16.41
C TYR A 920 -24.69 9.06 -17.09
N ASN A 921 -24.26 10.34 -17.19
CA ASN A 921 -25.29 11.34 -17.56
C ASN A 921 -24.92 12.00 -18.90
N HIS A 922 -23.82 11.31 -19.63
CA HIS A 922 -23.40 12.12 -20.81
C HIS A 922 -23.64 11.32 -22.10
N SER A 923 -24.62 10.38 -22.08
CA SER A 923 -25.08 9.60 -23.25
C SER A 923 -23.96 9.45 -24.30
N THR A 924 -24.11 9.84 -25.68
CA THR A 924 -23.13 9.55 -26.76
C THR A 924 -22.15 10.72 -26.88
N CYS A 925 -22.21 11.62 -25.83
CA CYS A 925 -21.34 12.81 -25.98
C CYS A 925 -19.88 12.38 -25.78
N ALA A 926 -19.05 12.97 -26.69
CA ALA A 926 -17.62 12.63 -26.60
C ALA A 926 -16.78 13.91 -26.63
N LEU A 927 -15.70 13.78 -25.90
CA LEU A 927 -14.72 14.88 -25.91
C LEU A 927 -13.38 14.37 -26.45
N CYS A 928 -12.98 15.06 -27.61
CA CYS A 928 -11.74 14.65 -28.32
C CYS A 928 -11.80 13.17 -28.69
N GLY A 929 -13.04 12.72 -29.16
CA GLY A 929 -13.16 11.37 -29.76
C GLY A 929 -13.32 10.29 -28.68
N VAL A 930 -13.29 10.68 -27.34
CA VAL A 930 -13.52 9.72 -26.23
C VAL A 930 -14.84 10.08 -25.53
N PRO A 931 -15.67 9.06 -25.28
CA PRO A 931 -16.91 9.34 -24.55
C PRO A 931 -16.62 9.96 -23.16
N ILE A 932 -17.40 10.99 -22.85
CA ILE A 932 -17.14 11.73 -21.60
C ILE A 932 -17.25 10.78 -20.40
N ASN A 933 -18.12 9.84 -20.47
CA ASN A 933 -18.27 8.89 -19.34
C ASN A 933 -16.98 8.13 -19.07
N GLU A 934 -16.15 8.02 -20.10
CA GLU A 934 -14.87 7.31 -19.91
C GLU A 934 -13.81 8.22 -19.31
N TRP A 935 -13.98 9.52 -19.44
CA TRP A 935 -12.96 10.46 -18.93
C TRP A 935 -12.95 10.52 -17.40
N PHE A 936 -14.07 10.06 -16.80
CA PHE A 936 -14.11 10.15 -15.32
C PHE A 936 -13.05 9.23 -14.71
N ASN A 937 -12.53 8.27 -15.59
CA ASN A 937 -11.50 7.36 -15.06
C ASN A 937 -10.10 7.97 -15.23
N GLU A 938 -10.03 9.13 -15.99
CA GLU A 938 -8.75 9.83 -16.20
C GLU A 938 -8.95 11.34 -16.01
N PRO A 939 -9.12 11.80 -14.71
CA PRO A 939 -9.50 13.19 -14.43
C PRO A 939 -8.51 14.19 -15.03
N THR A 940 -7.20 13.84 -14.81
CA THR A 940 -6.22 14.80 -15.40
C THR A 940 -6.38 14.86 -16.92
N GLY A 941 -6.48 13.65 -17.54
CA GLY A 941 -6.73 13.62 -19.00
C GLY A 941 -8.02 14.36 -19.37
N PHE A 942 -9.01 14.26 -18.47
CA PHE A 942 -10.30 14.91 -18.76
C PHE A 942 -10.14 16.44 -18.76
N LEU A 943 -9.42 16.94 -17.79
CA LEU A 943 -9.22 18.39 -17.74
C LEU A 943 -8.42 18.87 -18.96
N ARG A 944 -7.51 18.07 -19.38
CA ARG A 944 -6.73 18.45 -20.58
C ARG A 944 -7.61 18.46 -21.83
N ALA A 945 -8.39 17.43 -21.91
CA ALA A 945 -9.29 17.34 -23.07
C ALA A 945 -10.25 18.54 -23.13
N LEU A 946 -10.65 19.00 -21.94
CA LEU A 946 -11.55 20.18 -21.93
C LEU A 946 -10.84 21.43 -22.44
N ILE A 947 -9.55 21.47 -22.13
CA ILE A 947 -8.77 22.62 -22.62
C ILE A 947 -8.58 22.50 -24.14
N LYS A 948 -8.20 21.31 -24.54
CA LYS A 948 -7.94 21.10 -25.99
C LYS A 948 -9.21 21.33 -26.82
N ALA A 949 -10.31 21.00 -26.25
CA ALA A 949 -11.57 21.13 -27.02
C ALA A 949 -12.14 22.55 -26.91
N GLY A 950 -11.43 23.45 -26.07
CA GLY A 950 -11.80 24.88 -26.00
C GLY A 950 -12.90 25.14 -24.97
N PHE A 951 -13.27 24.13 -24.15
CA PHE A 951 -14.32 24.36 -23.13
C PHE A 951 -13.75 25.10 -21.92
N ILE A 952 -12.48 24.96 -21.71
CA ILE A 952 -11.78 25.77 -20.70
C ILE A 952 -10.71 26.60 -21.41
N VAL A 953 -10.84 27.92 -21.22
CA VAL A 953 -9.81 28.83 -21.76
C VAL A 953 -8.90 29.27 -20.60
N PRO A 954 -7.64 28.67 -20.61
CA PRO A 954 -6.75 28.94 -19.47
C PRO A 954 -6.55 30.45 -19.25
N GLY A 955 -6.74 30.93 -17.97
CA GLY A 955 -6.52 32.33 -17.56
C GLY A 955 -7.78 33.19 -17.72
N LYS A 956 -8.81 32.56 -18.43
CA LYS A 956 -9.98 33.44 -18.70
C LYS A 956 -11.27 32.69 -18.35
N PRO A 957 -11.65 32.68 -17.00
CA PRO A 957 -12.85 31.92 -16.61
C PRO A 957 -14.12 32.47 -17.26
N ALA A 958 -14.17 33.80 -17.50
CA ALA A 958 -15.41 34.40 -18.06
C ALA A 958 -15.61 33.99 -19.52
N SER A 959 -14.46 33.61 -20.14
CA SER A 959 -14.56 33.25 -21.57
C SER A 959 -14.59 31.74 -21.75
N SER A 960 -14.63 31.02 -20.62
CA SER A 960 -14.67 29.54 -20.73
C SER A 960 -16.12 29.04 -20.79
N PRO A 961 -16.52 28.38 -21.97
CA PRO A 961 -17.89 27.89 -22.17
C PRO A 961 -18.31 26.88 -21.09
N PHE A 962 -17.34 26.15 -20.54
CA PHE A 962 -17.68 25.13 -19.51
C PHE A 962 -18.44 25.77 -18.35
N LEU A 963 -18.06 27.02 -17.86
CA LEU A 963 -18.71 27.63 -16.68
C LEU A 963 -20.13 28.09 -17.02
N GLY A 964 -20.39 28.28 -18.29
CA GLY A 964 -21.79 28.58 -18.73
C GLY A 964 -22.71 27.36 -18.58
N LEU A 965 -22.01 26.13 -18.76
CA LEU A 965 -22.85 24.91 -18.63
C LEU A 965 -23.37 24.74 -17.20
N LEU A 966 -22.62 25.43 -16.24
CA LEU A 966 -22.98 25.26 -14.81
C LEU A 966 -24.02 26.29 -14.40
N GLY A 967 -24.33 27.22 -15.28
CA GLY A 967 -25.25 28.33 -14.96
C GLY A 967 -26.73 27.87 -14.98
N PHE A 968 -27.67 28.75 -14.55
CA PHE A 968 -29.10 28.45 -14.34
C PHE A 968 -29.72 27.85 -15.61
N ARG A 969 -29.24 28.22 -16.79
CA ARG A 969 -29.89 27.70 -18.02
C ARG A 969 -29.05 26.58 -18.63
N GLY A 970 -27.95 26.23 -17.98
CA GLY A 970 -27.05 25.18 -18.52
C GLY A 970 -27.49 23.77 -18.07
N PRO A 971 -27.08 22.72 -18.84
CA PRO A 971 -27.52 21.33 -18.59
C PRO A 971 -26.89 20.79 -17.30
N MET A 972 -25.90 21.59 -16.72
CA MET A 972 -25.29 21.05 -15.47
C MET A 972 -25.64 21.95 -14.28
N TYR A 973 -26.87 22.66 -14.37
CA TYR A 973 -27.31 23.54 -13.27
C TYR A 973 -27.59 22.72 -12.00
N ARG A 974 -26.82 23.10 -10.80
CA ARG A 974 -26.99 22.57 -9.43
C ARG A 974 -26.27 21.22 -9.27
N VAL A 975 -25.54 21.02 -10.36
CA VAL A 975 -24.73 19.79 -10.19
C VAL A 975 -23.57 20.09 -9.24
N PHE A 976 -23.01 21.41 -9.31
CA PHE A 976 -21.90 21.78 -8.42
C PHE A 976 -22.38 22.84 -7.41
N THR A 977 -21.76 22.74 -6.16
CA THR A 977 -22.08 23.79 -5.18
C THR A 977 -21.38 25.11 -5.56
N GLU A 978 -21.72 26.20 -4.85
CA GLU A 978 -21.07 27.49 -5.17
C GLU A 978 -19.56 27.44 -4.90
N ALA A 979 -19.17 26.81 -3.86
CA ALA A 979 -17.72 26.67 -3.56
C ALA A 979 -17.01 25.86 -4.65
N GLU A 980 -17.67 24.84 -5.19
CA GLU A 980 -17.04 24.01 -6.24
C GLU A 980 -16.93 24.79 -7.56
N ILE A 981 -17.91 25.60 -7.80
CA ILE A 981 -17.83 26.43 -9.02
C ILE A 981 -16.70 27.44 -8.87
N GLU A 982 -16.53 27.97 -7.71
CA GLU A 982 -15.41 28.91 -7.49
C GLU A 982 -14.06 28.18 -7.67
N LEU A 983 -14.07 26.89 -7.25
CA LEU A 983 -12.83 26.12 -7.48
C LEU A 983 -12.53 25.99 -8.99
N TRP A 984 -13.55 25.71 -9.82
CA TRP A 984 -13.34 25.68 -11.27
C TRP A 984 -12.83 27.02 -11.80
N ARG A 985 -13.35 28.13 -11.23
CA ARG A 985 -12.92 29.47 -11.70
C ARG A 985 -11.46 29.74 -11.30
N ARG A 986 -11.18 29.42 -10.07
CA ARG A 986 -9.81 29.66 -9.58
C ARG A 986 -8.79 28.83 -10.38
N TRP A 987 -9.13 27.50 -10.58
CA TRP A 987 -8.19 26.66 -11.36
C TRP A 987 -8.00 27.21 -12.77
N THR A 988 -9.12 27.63 -13.41
CA THR A 988 -9.03 28.17 -14.78
C THR A 988 -8.12 29.42 -14.81
N LEU A 989 -8.21 30.16 -13.80
CA LEU A 989 -7.48 31.45 -13.78
C LEU A 989 -6.01 31.21 -13.44
N GLU A 990 -5.72 30.25 -12.58
CA GLU A 990 -4.37 30.26 -11.96
C GLU A 990 -3.54 29.09 -12.50
N GLU A 991 -4.15 27.89 -12.95
CA GLU A 991 -3.29 26.70 -13.11
C GLU A 991 -3.60 25.99 -14.43
N ALA A 992 -4.73 26.37 -15.10
CA ALA A 992 -5.13 25.62 -16.30
C ALA A 992 -4.04 25.70 -17.37
N TRP A 993 -3.13 26.75 -17.32
CA TRP A 993 -2.10 26.92 -18.37
C TRP A 993 -1.03 25.82 -18.25
N SER A 994 -0.83 25.35 -17.03
CA SER A 994 0.20 24.32 -16.81
C SER A 994 -0.15 23.00 -17.52
N LEU A 995 -1.39 22.72 -17.72
CA LEU A 995 -1.79 21.47 -18.39
C LEU A 995 -1.86 21.67 -19.92
N ALA A 996 -1.99 22.93 -20.35
CA ALA A 996 -2.11 23.25 -21.79
C ALA A 996 -0.74 23.15 -22.48
N ASP A 997 0.43 23.23 -21.67
CA ASP A 997 1.79 23.34 -22.25
C ASP A 997 2.57 22.04 -22.00
N SER A 998 1.98 20.97 -21.39
CA SER A 998 2.73 19.75 -21.01
C SER A 998 2.71 18.74 -22.16
N GLU A 999 3.74 18.77 -23.20
CA GLU A 999 4.01 17.52 -23.95
C GLU A 999 4.72 16.50 -23.05
N ASP A 1000 4.09 15.30 -22.70
CA ASP A 1000 4.36 13.96 -22.12
C ASP A 1000 5.83 13.81 -21.73
N ASP A 1001 6.50 14.71 -20.87
CA ASP A 1001 7.77 14.02 -20.51
C ASP A 1001 7.84 13.80 -19.00
N GLY A 1002 6.80 13.51 -18.20
CA GLY A 1002 6.67 12.69 -16.97
C GLY A 1002 7.82 12.96 -15.99
N SER A 1003 8.61 14.15 -15.84
CA SER A 1003 9.46 14.11 -14.63
C SER A 1003 9.33 15.43 -13.85
N GLU A 1004 8.78 15.49 -12.60
CA GLU A 1004 8.73 16.50 -11.53
C GLU A 1004 10.01 17.34 -11.49
N LEU A 1005 11.15 16.95 -11.94
CA LEU A 1005 12.42 17.69 -11.99
C LEU A 1005 12.44 18.67 -13.16
N ALA A 1006 11.75 18.28 -14.25
CA ALA A 1006 11.67 19.20 -15.42
C ALA A 1006 10.71 20.37 -15.13
N ALA A 1007 9.76 20.09 -14.29
CA ALA A 1007 8.78 21.13 -13.88
C ALA A 1007 9.42 22.10 -12.87
N ASP A 1008 10.29 21.61 -11.94
CA ASP A 1008 10.97 22.46 -10.93
C ASP A 1008 12.05 23.33 -11.61
N VAL A 1009 12.66 22.78 -12.65
CA VAL A 1009 13.69 23.53 -13.40
C VAL A 1009 13.02 24.63 -14.23
N LYS A 1010 11.90 24.30 -14.74
CA LYS A 1010 11.17 25.31 -15.55
C LYS A 1010 10.63 26.43 -14.65
N ARG A 1011 10.21 26.10 -13.46
CA ARG A 1011 9.71 27.12 -12.49
C ARG A 1011 10.85 28.04 -12.05
N LEU A 1012 11.97 27.49 -11.75
CA LEU A 1012 13.16 28.28 -11.33
C LEU A 1012 13.60 29.22 -12.46
N LYS A 1013 13.57 28.64 -13.72
CA LYS A 1013 13.98 29.49 -14.87
C LYS A 1013 12.97 30.61 -15.10
N GLY A 1014 11.74 30.29 -14.91
CA GLY A 1014 10.68 31.32 -15.01
C GLY A 1014 10.83 32.42 -13.94
N LYS A 1015 11.18 31.99 -12.78
CA LYS A 1015 11.34 32.96 -11.68
C LYS A 1015 12.59 33.84 -11.89
N LEU A 1016 13.66 33.25 -12.32
CA LEU A 1016 14.92 33.97 -12.56
C LEU A 1016 14.78 34.91 -13.76
N ALA A 1017 13.86 34.56 -14.77
CA ALA A 1017 13.65 35.39 -15.98
C ALA A 1017 12.80 36.63 -15.65
N ARG A 1018 12.07 36.63 -14.59
CA ARG A 1018 11.14 37.72 -14.23
C ARG A 1018 11.85 38.78 -13.38
N ASP A 1019 13.25 38.51 -13.02
CA ASP A 1019 14.00 39.53 -12.25
C ASP A 1019 15.33 39.82 -12.98
N PRO A 1020 15.41 40.91 -13.87
CA PRO A 1020 16.54 41.27 -14.74
C PRO A 1020 17.82 41.52 -13.94
N SER A 1021 17.83 41.69 -12.57
CA SER A 1021 18.97 41.96 -11.69
C SER A 1021 19.67 40.66 -11.29
N LEU A 1022 19.13 39.47 -11.63
CA LEU A 1022 19.73 38.15 -11.30
C LEU A 1022 20.18 37.46 -12.59
N ALA A 1023 20.26 38.25 -13.66
CA ALA A 1023 20.64 37.77 -15.01
C ALA A 1023 22.06 37.21 -14.98
N HIS A 1024 22.84 37.69 -14.10
CA HIS A 1024 24.22 37.21 -13.95
C HIS A 1024 24.26 35.79 -13.36
N LEU A 1025 23.13 35.30 -12.45
CA LEU A 1025 22.98 33.92 -11.94
C LEU A 1025 22.53 32.98 -13.06
N LEU A 1026 22.14 33.51 -14.20
CA LEU A 1026 21.68 32.74 -15.38
C LEU A 1026 22.82 32.55 -16.36
N SER A 1027 24.12 33.11 -15.97
CA SER A 1027 25.24 32.82 -16.90
C SER A 1027 25.56 31.33 -16.91
N GLY A 1028 24.96 30.54 -17.69
CA GLY A 1028 25.11 29.08 -17.95
C GLY A 1028 26.21 28.44 -17.09
N ASP A 1029 27.30 29.08 -16.71
CA ASP A 1029 28.42 28.48 -15.95
C ASP A 1029 28.17 28.56 -14.43
N ARG A 1030 27.50 29.51 -13.94
CA ARG A 1030 27.24 29.69 -12.50
C ARG A 1030 26.01 28.91 -12.05
N LEU A 1031 24.95 28.86 -12.74
CA LEU A 1031 23.75 28.05 -12.46
C LEU A 1031 24.07 26.56 -12.56
N SER A 1032 24.91 26.25 -13.52
CA SER A 1032 25.35 24.84 -13.64
C SER A 1032 26.17 24.43 -12.42
N ARG A 1033 26.92 25.35 -11.93
CA ARG A 1033 27.72 25.10 -10.71
C ARG A 1033 26.82 24.94 -9.48
N LEU A 1034 25.78 25.69 -9.32
CA LEU A 1034 24.82 25.58 -8.20
C LEU A 1034 23.98 24.30 -8.30
N GLN A 1035 23.72 23.86 -9.48
CA GLN A 1035 22.81 22.70 -9.67
C GLN A 1035 23.59 21.39 -9.52
N ARG A 1036 24.97 21.58 -9.41
CA ARG A 1036 25.79 20.35 -9.26
C ARG A 1036 25.73 19.84 -7.81
N VAL A 1037 25.38 20.80 -6.90
CA VAL A 1037 25.47 20.29 -5.51
C VAL A 1037 24.24 20.78 -4.73
N THR A 1038 23.22 21.25 -5.57
CA THR A 1038 22.01 21.73 -4.88
C THR A 1038 20.82 21.62 -5.83
N SER A 1039 19.53 21.37 -5.33
CA SER A 1039 18.33 21.18 -6.18
C SER A 1039 17.78 22.55 -6.66
N PRO A 1040 17.05 22.50 -7.82
CA PRO A 1040 16.44 23.72 -8.36
C PRO A 1040 15.43 24.33 -7.38
N ARG A 1041 14.82 23.54 -6.58
CA ARG A 1041 13.88 24.06 -5.56
C ARG A 1041 14.62 24.89 -4.50
N ARG A 1042 15.69 24.46 -4.08
CA ARG A 1042 16.43 25.18 -3.02
C ARG A 1042 17.01 26.49 -3.57
N ILE A 1043 17.40 26.43 -4.73
CA ILE A 1043 17.93 27.67 -5.36
C ILE A 1043 16.80 28.70 -5.49
N ALA A 1044 15.69 28.19 -5.83
CA ALA A 1044 14.53 29.11 -5.93
C ALA A 1044 14.21 29.72 -4.55
N LEU A 1045 14.35 28.92 -3.51
CA LEU A 1045 14.09 29.43 -2.14
C LEU A 1045 15.13 30.50 -1.77
N TRP A 1046 16.37 30.25 -2.11
CA TRP A 1046 17.41 31.26 -1.82
C TRP A 1046 17.10 32.58 -2.54
N VAL A 1047 16.61 32.40 -3.73
CA VAL A 1047 16.26 33.60 -4.51
C VAL A 1047 15.09 34.35 -3.85
N ASP A 1048 14.13 33.66 -3.34
CA ASP A 1048 12.97 34.29 -2.66
C ASP A 1048 13.42 35.00 -1.37
N LEU A 1049 14.31 34.35 -0.69
CA LEU A 1049 14.77 34.94 0.59
C LEU A 1049 15.58 36.21 0.33
N ALA A 1050 16.38 36.10 -0.63
CA ALA A 1050 17.18 37.30 -1.00
C ALA A 1050 16.27 38.45 -1.44
N ASP A 1051 15.15 38.10 -2.06
CA ASP A 1051 14.18 39.12 -2.51
C ASP A 1051 13.43 39.74 -1.31
N ARG A 1052 13.14 39.00 -0.32
CA ARG A 1052 12.39 39.45 0.88
C ARG A 1052 13.29 40.32 1.78
N HIS A 1053 14.58 39.94 1.84
CA HIS A 1053 15.54 40.71 2.66
C HIS A 1053 15.88 42.05 2.00
N ALA A 1054 15.92 42.08 0.69
CA ALA A 1054 16.11 43.34 -0.05
C ALA A 1054 14.89 44.25 0.07
N ALA A 1055 13.63 43.70 0.37
CA ALA A 1055 12.36 44.46 0.46
C ALA A 1055 12.13 44.94 1.89
N SER A 1056 12.84 44.41 3.02
CA SER A 1056 12.63 44.67 4.46
C SER A 1056 13.74 45.57 5.00
N ALA A 1057 14.74 46.23 4.16
CA ALA A 1057 15.79 47.10 4.73
C ALA A 1057 15.26 48.52 4.94
N PRO A 1058 15.38 49.17 6.33
CA PRO A 1058 14.89 50.51 6.68
C PRO A 1058 15.44 51.58 5.72
N ALA A 1059 14.57 52.41 4.97
CA ALA A 1059 14.70 53.63 4.16
C ALA A 1059 15.77 54.56 4.74
N ALA A 1060 16.53 54.20 5.94
CA ALA A 1060 17.51 55.16 6.48
C ALA A 1060 18.92 54.74 6.07
N ALA A 1061 19.07 53.79 5.16
CA ALA A 1061 20.39 53.52 4.57
C ALA A 1061 20.38 53.86 3.07
N ALA A 1062 19.26 54.60 2.59
CA ALA A 1062 19.11 54.95 1.16
C ALA A 1062 19.47 56.42 0.95
N THR A 1063 20.22 57.09 2.03
CA THR A 1063 20.67 58.45 1.62
C THR A 1063 22.19 58.51 1.66
N ALA A 1064 22.89 57.41 1.38
CA ALA A 1064 24.29 57.71 1.03
C ALA A 1064 24.69 56.87 -0.20
N ALA A 1065 23.92 56.84 -1.26
CA ALA A 1065 24.66 56.37 -2.46
C ALA A 1065 23.96 56.89 -3.71
N ASN A 1066 23.93 58.15 -3.92
CA ASN A 1066 23.76 58.71 -5.28
C ASN A 1066 24.72 58.06 -6.28
N GLY A 1067 24.29 56.83 -6.77
CA GLY A 1067 24.61 56.33 -8.15
C GLY A 1067 24.48 54.80 -8.17
N ALA A 1068 23.28 54.08 -8.42
CA ALA A 1068 23.37 53.00 -9.43
C ALA A 1068 22.26 51.97 -9.16
N ALA A 1069 20.97 51.96 -9.56
CA ALA A 1069 20.21 50.78 -10.05
C ALA A 1069 21.13 49.57 -10.24
N ASP A 1070 22.54 49.50 -9.70
CA ASP A 1070 23.51 48.40 -9.74
C ASP A 1070 23.82 47.92 -8.32
N GLY A 1071 22.94 48.28 -7.24
CA GLY A 1071 23.36 47.94 -5.86
C GLY A 1071 22.42 46.89 -5.24
N ILE A 1072 21.13 46.79 -5.73
CA ILE A 1072 20.20 45.82 -5.12
C ILE A 1072 20.41 44.45 -5.77
N GLY A 1073 20.63 44.47 -7.06
CA GLY A 1073 20.96 43.22 -7.80
C GLY A 1073 22.29 42.63 -7.34
N ALA A 1074 23.34 43.45 -7.12
CA ALA A 1074 24.68 43.00 -6.62
C ALA A 1074 24.59 42.55 -5.16
N ARG A 1075 23.70 43.06 -4.39
CA ARG A 1075 23.50 42.65 -2.98
C ARG A 1075 22.74 41.31 -2.90
N LYS A 1076 21.77 41.12 -3.84
CA LYS A 1076 21.02 39.85 -3.92
C LYS A 1076 21.92 38.72 -4.41
N ALA A 1077 22.73 39.11 -5.35
CA ALA A 1077 23.69 38.11 -5.90
C ALA A 1077 24.74 37.75 -4.84
N SER A 1078 25.22 38.70 -4.14
CA SER A 1078 26.19 38.45 -3.06
C SER A 1078 25.57 37.64 -1.92
N ALA A 1079 24.28 37.82 -1.65
CA ALA A 1079 23.56 37.06 -0.58
C ALA A 1079 23.35 35.60 -1.00
N ILE A 1080 23.09 35.38 -2.21
CA ILE A 1080 22.88 34.01 -2.71
C ILE A 1080 24.23 33.28 -2.75
N GLU A 1081 25.25 34.05 -3.09
CA GLU A 1081 26.60 33.44 -3.13
C GLU A 1081 27.11 33.14 -1.71
N ALA A 1082 26.90 34.01 -0.81
CA ALA A 1082 27.27 33.74 0.59
C ALA A 1082 26.52 32.53 1.15
N ARG A 1083 25.34 32.38 0.73
CA ARG A 1083 24.57 31.22 1.21
C ARG A 1083 25.03 29.92 0.52
N PHE A 1084 25.32 30.07 -0.71
CA PHE A 1084 25.86 28.91 -1.44
C PHE A 1084 27.17 28.45 -0.78
N ASN A 1085 28.08 29.44 -0.51
CA ASN A 1085 29.35 29.08 0.15
C ASN A 1085 29.12 28.43 1.53
N ALA A 1086 28.17 28.92 2.15
CA ALA A 1086 27.82 28.32 3.46
C ALA A 1086 27.21 26.92 3.28
N TRP A 1087 26.44 26.75 2.24
CA TRP A 1087 25.82 25.44 1.95
C TRP A 1087 26.90 24.39 1.62
N VAL A 1088 27.78 24.83 0.89
CA VAL A 1088 28.85 23.89 0.48
C VAL A 1088 29.71 23.56 1.71
N ALA A 1089 29.97 24.53 2.55
CA ALA A 1089 30.75 24.29 3.79
C ALA A 1089 30.02 23.31 4.72
N TRP A 1090 28.79 23.52 4.86
CA TRP A 1090 28.01 22.64 5.77
C TRP A 1090 27.67 21.31 5.07
N GLY A 1091 27.61 21.36 3.76
CA GLY A 1091 27.48 20.09 2.98
C GLY A 1091 28.67 19.16 3.24
N MET A 1092 29.82 19.74 3.42
CA MET A 1092 31.02 18.91 3.74
C MET A 1092 30.94 18.37 5.17
N VAL A 1093 30.42 19.20 6.03
CA VAL A 1093 30.23 18.71 7.42
C VAL A 1093 29.25 17.54 7.42
N ARG A 1094 28.22 17.53 6.62
CA ARG A 1094 27.23 16.43 6.57
C ARG A 1094 27.84 15.19 5.89
N ALA A 1095 28.60 15.52 4.91
CA ALA A 1095 29.26 14.38 4.22
C ALA A 1095 30.22 13.67 5.17
N LEU A 1096 30.92 14.39 5.98
CA LEU A 1096 31.89 13.79 6.92
C LEU A 1096 31.18 13.11 8.09
N THR A 1097 30.12 13.74 8.55
CA THR A 1097 29.32 13.13 9.63
C THR A 1097 28.66 11.84 9.17
N HIS A 1098 28.19 11.90 7.98
CA HIS A 1098 27.55 10.68 7.41
C HIS A 1098 28.60 9.60 7.18
N LEU A 1099 29.68 10.04 6.69
CA LEU A 1099 30.76 9.07 6.46
C LEU A 1099 31.25 8.47 7.78
N ALA A 1100 31.29 9.23 8.89
CA ALA A 1100 31.75 8.77 10.21
C ALA A 1100 30.76 7.78 10.83
N ALA A 1101 29.49 7.73 10.39
CA ALA A 1101 28.43 6.88 10.95
C ALA A 1101 28.34 5.56 10.20
N GLN A 1102 29.18 5.33 9.15
CA GLN A 1102 29.13 4.10 8.34
C GLN A 1102 30.11 3.06 8.92
N PRO A 1103 29.64 1.71 9.05
CA PRO A 1103 30.51 0.64 9.60
C PRO A 1103 31.72 0.39 8.69
N LEU A 1104 32.67 1.33 8.74
CA LEU A 1104 33.80 1.11 7.79
C LEU A 1104 34.66 -0.06 8.29
N THR A 1105 34.26 -1.49 8.05
CA THR A 1105 34.86 -2.80 8.39
C THR A 1105 36.37 -2.80 8.08
N ASN A 1106 37.28 -2.67 9.10
CA ASN A 1106 38.65 -3.20 9.23
C ASN A 1106 39.53 -2.81 8.05
N SER A 1107 39.65 -1.52 7.60
CA SER A 1107 40.69 -1.28 6.56
C SER A 1107 41.98 -0.79 7.22
N GLN A 1108 42.83 -1.69 7.79
CA GLN A 1108 44.24 -1.56 8.21
C GLN A 1108 45.06 -0.81 7.15
N ASN A 1109 44.63 0.27 6.47
CA ASN A 1109 45.66 1.16 5.87
C ASN A 1109 45.12 2.59 5.78
N GLY A 1110 45.02 3.33 6.91
CA GLY A 1110 44.87 4.77 7.23
C GLY A 1110 45.83 5.64 6.42
N GLY A 1111 45.92 5.67 5.10
CA GLY A 1111 46.98 6.30 4.27
C GLY A 1111 46.80 7.82 4.20
N PHE A 1112 45.94 8.65 5.14
CA PHE A 1112 46.07 10.12 5.02
C PHE A 1112 46.12 10.73 6.42
N LYS A 1113 47.37 11.21 6.82
CA LYS A 1113 47.46 11.86 8.15
C LYS A 1113 47.53 13.39 7.99
N PHE A 1114 46.58 14.07 8.79
CA PHE A 1114 46.65 15.54 8.82
C PHE A 1114 47.09 16.01 10.21
N ASN A 1115 47.89 17.12 10.24
CA ASN A 1115 48.37 17.67 11.53
C ASN A 1115 47.27 18.49 12.22
N ARG A 1116 46.89 18.14 13.51
CA ARG A 1116 46.04 18.99 14.37
C ARG A 1116 46.85 20.20 14.88
N ALA A 1117 46.33 21.37 14.73
CA ALA A 1117 47.03 22.60 15.19
C ALA A 1117 47.58 22.44 16.61
N ASP A 1118 47.17 21.25 17.40
CA ASP A 1118 47.58 21.15 18.82
C ASP A 1118 48.22 19.78 19.06
N ALA A 1119 48.68 18.99 18.06
CA ALA A 1119 49.24 17.64 18.33
C ALA A 1119 50.57 17.48 17.55
N ALA A 1120 51.69 16.78 18.25
CA ALA A 1120 53.11 16.60 17.84
C ALA A 1120 53.21 15.58 16.70
N GLU A 1121 52.06 14.62 16.39
CA GLU A 1121 52.06 13.68 15.25
C GLU A 1121 50.70 13.71 14.54
N GLY A 1122 50.71 13.64 13.10
CA GLY A 1122 49.55 13.69 12.18
C GLY A 1122 48.53 12.58 12.49
N GLN A 1123 47.15 12.93 12.68
CA GLN A 1123 46.04 11.97 12.89
C GLN A 1123 45.51 11.45 11.54
N SER A 1124 45.31 10.08 11.44
CA SER A 1124 44.77 9.50 10.19
C SER A 1124 43.30 9.92 9.98
N ALA A 1125 42.77 9.98 8.77
CA ALA A 1125 41.39 10.32 8.38
C ALA A 1125 40.37 9.44 9.13
N LEU A 1126 40.75 8.18 9.46
CA LEU A 1126 39.84 7.28 10.20
C LEU A 1126 39.75 7.68 11.68
N GLU A 1127 40.92 8.16 12.17
CA GLU A 1127 40.89 8.67 13.56
C GLU A 1127 40.07 9.96 13.68
N TRP A 1128 40.10 10.79 12.64
CA TRP A 1128 39.25 12.00 12.59
C TRP A 1128 37.76 11.61 12.49
N LEU A 1129 37.43 10.60 11.74
CA LEU A 1129 36.02 10.18 11.57
C LEU A 1129 35.50 9.55 12.86
N ALA A 1130 36.42 8.82 13.54
CA ALA A 1130 36.00 8.25 14.84
C ALA A 1130 35.75 9.38 15.85
N ASP A 1131 36.59 10.41 15.76
CA ASP A 1131 36.38 11.56 16.67
C ASP A 1131 35.07 12.30 16.34
N ILE A 1132 34.79 12.41 15.07
CA ILE A 1132 33.52 13.07 14.66
C ILE A 1132 32.34 12.21 15.13
N ARG A 1133 32.40 10.88 15.10
CA ARG A 1133 31.31 9.96 15.50
C ARG A 1133 31.06 10.04 17.00
N ASP A 1134 32.14 10.25 17.74
CA ASP A 1134 32.00 10.11 19.21
C ASP A 1134 31.81 11.49 19.84
N ALA A 1135 31.79 12.53 18.95
CA ALA A 1135 31.73 13.89 19.54
C ALA A 1135 30.27 14.27 19.85
N ALA A 1136 30.09 14.95 21.05
CA ALA A 1136 28.77 15.49 21.47
C ALA A 1136 28.22 16.46 20.41
N ASN A 1137 29.11 17.22 19.63
CA ASN A 1137 28.75 18.04 18.46
C ASN A 1137 29.69 17.70 17.28
N PRO A 1138 29.21 16.86 16.41
CA PRO A 1138 30.07 16.36 15.32
C PRO A 1138 30.49 17.47 14.37
N ALA A 1139 29.81 18.58 14.28
CA ALA A 1139 30.14 19.72 13.39
C ALA A 1139 31.42 20.42 13.84
N ARG A 1140 31.65 20.30 15.13
CA ARG A 1140 32.88 20.94 15.64
C ARG A 1140 34.13 20.17 15.18
N THR A 1141 34.01 18.96 15.51
CA THR A 1141 35.16 18.13 15.16
C THR A 1141 35.33 18.03 13.64
N ALA A 1142 34.25 18.07 12.91
CA ALA A 1142 34.31 18.05 11.42
C ALA A 1142 34.91 19.35 10.90
N ARG A 1143 34.55 20.46 11.51
CA ARG A 1143 35.13 21.76 11.10
C ARG A 1143 36.65 21.75 11.31
N ALA A 1144 37.13 21.23 12.47
CA ALA A 1144 38.58 21.12 12.73
C ALA A 1144 39.26 20.23 11.68
N TYR A 1145 38.52 19.19 11.31
CA TYR A 1145 39.04 18.33 10.21
C TYR A 1145 39.13 19.12 8.91
N LEU A 1146 38.16 19.90 8.57
CA LEU A 1146 38.15 20.68 7.31
C LEU A 1146 39.23 21.77 7.35
N GLU A 1147 39.53 22.29 8.56
CA GLU A 1147 40.61 23.30 8.68
C GLU A 1147 41.97 22.65 8.40
N ALA A 1148 42.12 21.48 8.96
CA ALA A 1148 43.39 20.76 8.72
C ALA A 1148 43.51 20.34 7.25
N LEU A 1149 42.34 19.97 6.74
CA LEU A 1149 42.32 19.58 5.31
C LEU A 1149 42.54 20.78 4.39
N GLY A 1150 41.92 21.87 4.69
CA GLY A 1150 42.08 23.14 3.92
C GLY A 1150 43.52 23.63 3.98
N ALA A 1151 44.26 23.64 5.14
CA ALA A 1151 45.66 24.09 5.33
C ALA A 1151 46.62 23.21 4.50
N GLU A 1152 46.31 21.96 4.43
CA GLU A 1152 47.10 21.06 3.56
C GLU A 1152 46.95 21.42 2.08
N PHE A 1153 45.78 21.75 1.70
CA PHE A 1153 45.52 22.17 0.30
C PHE A 1153 46.21 23.49 -0.01
N GLU A 1154 46.28 24.45 0.93
CA GLU A 1154 46.93 25.76 0.73
C GLU A 1154 48.46 25.59 0.71
N GLN A 1155 49.08 24.62 1.45
CA GLN A 1155 50.53 24.36 1.53
C GLN A 1155 51.02 23.65 0.26
N GLN A 1156 50.14 22.95 -0.51
CA GLN A 1156 50.53 22.18 -1.71
C GLN A 1156 50.33 23.03 -2.97
N LYS A 1157 50.04 24.51 -2.86
CA LYS A 1157 49.86 25.55 -3.90
C LYS A 1157 49.23 24.96 -5.17
N ASP A 1158 48.39 23.83 -5.19
CA ASP A 1158 47.74 23.24 -6.38
C ASP A 1158 46.29 23.78 -6.50
N PRO A 1159 46.01 24.69 -7.41
CA PRO A 1159 44.70 25.38 -7.56
C PRO A 1159 43.67 24.46 -8.24
N SER A 1160 44.01 23.06 -8.67
CA SER A 1160 42.98 22.19 -9.30
C SER A 1160 42.65 21.02 -8.37
N ALA A 1161 41.33 21.02 -7.83
CA ALA A 1161 40.71 19.91 -7.07
C ALA A 1161 41.16 18.55 -7.60
N GLY A 1162 42.03 18.37 -8.71
CA GLY A 1162 42.22 17.17 -9.54
C GLY A 1162 43.30 16.25 -8.93
N ALA A 1163 44.44 16.70 -8.34
CA ALA A 1163 45.55 15.88 -7.76
C ALA A 1163 45.18 15.38 -6.37
N PHE A 1164 44.52 16.13 -5.55
CA PHE A 1164 43.99 15.70 -4.23
C PHE A 1164 42.83 14.71 -4.40
N MET A 1165 41.91 14.98 -5.37
CA MET A 1165 40.78 14.04 -5.64
C MET A 1165 41.31 12.71 -6.20
N ARG A 1166 42.52 12.71 -6.93
CA ARG A 1166 43.15 11.46 -7.44
C ARG A 1166 43.78 10.66 -6.29
N ARG A 1167 44.30 11.37 -5.30
CA ARG A 1167 44.87 10.73 -4.09
C ARG A 1167 43.77 10.20 -3.17
N LEU A 1168 42.69 11.00 -2.91
CA LEU A 1168 41.50 10.55 -2.16
C LEU A 1168 40.82 9.37 -2.88
N ALA A 1169 40.83 9.43 -4.32
CA ALA A 1169 40.20 8.36 -5.13
C ALA A 1169 40.99 7.05 -4.98
N ALA A 1170 42.28 7.15 -4.54
CA ALA A 1170 43.17 5.96 -4.42
C ALA A 1170 43.09 5.37 -3.00
N THR A 1171 42.14 5.99 -2.06
CA THR A 1171 41.97 5.46 -0.69
C THR A 1171 40.56 4.85 -0.55
N PRO A 1172 40.45 3.87 0.41
CA PRO A 1172 39.12 3.26 0.65
C PRO A 1172 38.09 4.31 1.12
N LEU A 1173 38.51 5.56 1.51
CA LEU A 1173 37.64 6.66 1.95
C LEU A 1173 36.92 7.30 0.76
N ALA A 1174 37.41 7.07 -0.48
CA ALA A 1174 36.82 7.61 -1.73
C ALA A 1174 35.43 7.03 -1.98
N GLN A 1175 35.21 5.84 -1.50
CA GLN A 1175 33.91 5.16 -1.70
C GLN A 1175 32.85 5.73 -0.74
N GLY A 1176 33.34 6.17 0.41
CA GLY A 1176 32.44 6.80 1.42
C GLY A 1176 31.93 8.18 0.96
N PHE A 1177 32.73 8.94 0.21
CA PHE A 1177 32.33 10.29 -0.26
C PHE A 1177 31.48 10.19 -1.52
N GLU A 1178 31.36 8.85 -2.10
CA GLU A 1178 30.48 8.62 -3.28
C GLU A 1178 29.04 8.34 -2.84
N LEU A 1179 28.84 8.19 -1.49
CA LEU A 1179 27.48 8.00 -0.95
C LEU A 1179 26.75 9.34 -0.80
N VAL A 1180 25.42 9.25 -1.13
CA VAL A 1180 24.61 10.47 -0.93
C VAL A 1180 24.45 10.74 0.56
N ALA A 1181 25.01 11.90 0.95
CA ALA A 1181 24.85 12.26 2.37
C ALA A 1181 23.48 12.90 2.63
N PRO A 1182 22.72 12.26 3.58
CA PRO A 1182 21.43 12.86 3.96
C PRO A 1182 21.56 14.36 4.26
N GLY A 1183 20.57 15.16 3.56
CA GLY A 1183 20.57 16.61 3.89
C GLY A 1183 21.37 17.41 2.85
N ASN A 1184 21.94 16.66 1.72
CA ASN A 1184 22.66 17.37 0.64
C ASN A 1184 21.86 17.30 -0.67
N ASP A 1185 20.59 17.29 -0.57
CA ASP A 1185 19.68 17.32 -1.73
C ASP A 1185 20.03 16.23 -2.74
N GLY A 1186 20.46 15.05 -2.19
CA GLY A 1186 20.58 13.88 -3.11
C GLY A 1186 21.97 13.84 -3.77
N HIS A 1187 22.84 14.85 -3.27
CA HIS A 1187 24.16 14.87 -3.92
C HIS A 1187 25.19 14.18 -3.01
N CYS A 1188 26.26 13.55 -3.64
CA CYS A 1188 27.24 12.75 -2.87
C CYS A 1188 28.36 13.65 -2.35
N GLY A 1189 29.01 13.21 -1.34
CA GLY A 1189 30.13 13.90 -0.66
C GLY A 1189 31.23 14.33 -1.64
N ARG A 1190 31.39 13.52 -2.77
CA ARG A 1190 32.42 13.90 -3.76
C ARG A 1190 32.02 15.21 -4.46
N ASP A 1191 30.76 15.31 -4.84
CA ASP A 1191 30.30 16.55 -5.49
C ASP A 1191 30.44 17.76 -4.55
N MET A 1192 30.18 17.47 -3.28
CA MET A 1192 30.28 18.58 -2.30
C MET A 1192 31.74 18.97 -2.08
N MET A 1193 32.58 18.07 -2.06
CA MET A 1193 34.02 18.31 -1.87
C MET A 1193 34.59 19.08 -3.08
N THR A 1194 34.28 18.66 -4.26
CA THR A 1194 34.72 19.39 -5.46
C THR A 1194 34.24 20.84 -5.43
N ALA A 1195 32.96 20.98 -5.06
CA ALA A 1195 32.41 22.35 -4.98
C ALA A 1195 33.08 23.14 -3.85
N TRP A 1196 33.36 22.48 -2.73
CA TRP A 1196 34.01 23.13 -1.58
C TRP A 1196 35.42 23.61 -1.95
N LEU A 1197 36.19 22.85 -2.74
CA LEU A 1197 37.54 23.23 -3.18
C LEU A 1197 37.47 24.37 -4.20
N GLU A 1198 36.51 24.33 -5.10
CA GLU A 1198 36.37 25.39 -6.13
C GLU A 1198 35.98 26.73 -5.50
N CYS A 1199 35.33 26.56 -4.24
CA CYS A 1199 34.87 27.83 -3.63
C CYS A 1199 35.91 28.32 -2.63
N GLY A 1200 37.14 27.84 -2.69
CA GLY A 1200 38.25 28.33 -1.83
C GLY A 1200 38.13 27.80 -0.39
N CYS A 1201 37.47 26.60 -0.21
CA CYS A 1201 37.37 25.86 1.06
C CYS A 1201 36.71 26.71 2.15
N PRO A 1202 35.48 27.13 1.84
CA PRO A 1202 34.78 27.92 2.86
C PRO A 1202 34.52 27.11 4.13
N MET A 1203 34.59 27.84 5.31
CA MET A 1203 34.46 27.11 6.59
C MET A 1203 33.06 27.35 7.19
N PRO A 1204 32.55 26.22 7.76
CA PRO A 1204 31.22 26.39 8.37
C PRO A 1204 31.30 27.19 9.68
N ASP A 1205 30.33 28.09 9.82
CA ASP A 1205 30.22 28.80 11.12
C ASP A 1205 29.57 27.89 12.18
N VAL A 1206 30.42 27.29 13.13
CA VAL A 1206 29.88 26.29 14.09
C VAL A 1206 29.57 26.99 15.41
N ARG A 1207 28.31 26.88 15.99
CA ARG A 1207 27.96 27.50 17.29
C ARG A 1207 28.57 26.68 18.44
N LEU A 1208 29.22 27.39 19.67
CA LEU A 1208 30.02 26.84 20.80
C LEU A 1208 29.08 26.25 21.86
N GLY A 1209 28.05 25.14 21.53
CA GLY A 1209 27.15 24.45 22.49
C GLY A 1209 26.65 23.13 21.88
N GLU A 1210 25.87 22.17 22.80
CA GLU A 1210 25.27 20.91 22.29
C GLU A 1210 24.34 21.19 21.09
N LEU A 1211 24.59 20.36 19.94
CA LEU A 1211 23.81 20.51 18.70
C LEU A 1211 22.32 20.20 18.95
N LYS A 1212 21.55 21.18 18.66
CA LYS A 1212 20.07 21.04 18.75
C LYS A 1212 19.54 20.13 17.63
N PRO A 1213 18.68 19.07 17.85
CA PRO A 1213 18.07 18.24 16.80
C PRO A 1213 17.20 19.08 15.86
N LEU A 1214 17.45 18.76 14.46
CA LEU A 1214 16.56 19.42 13.48
C LEU A 1214 15.11 18.97 13.67
N ARG A 1215 14.11 19.92 14.02
CA ARG A 1215 12.65 19.75 14.19
C ARG A 1215 11.90 20.30 12.96
N ILE A 1216 10.66 19.82 12.74
CA ILE A 1216 9.85 20.25 11.57
C ILE A 1216 9.72 21.78 11.56
N ASP A 1217 9.88 22.49 12.70
CA ASP A 1217 9.81 23.97 12.68
C ASP A 1217 11.21 24.57 12.58
N SER A 1218 12.22 23.65 12.36
CA SER A 1218 13.57 24.20 12.21
C SER A 1218 13.66 25.08 10.95
N THR A 1219 14.15 26.37 11.18
CA THR A 1219 14.27 27.28 10.02
C THR A 1219 15.18 26.67 8.95
N LEU A 1220 14.94 27.13 7.79
CA LEU A 1220 15.78 26.70 6.65
C LEU A 1220 17.27 26.90 6.98
N ASP A 1221 17.58 27.88 7.74
CA ASP A 1221 19.00 28.13 8.11
C ASP A 1221 19.51 27.09 9.11
N GLU A 1222 18.65 26.65 9.99
CA GLU A 1222 19.01 25.60 10.98
C GLU A 1222 19.18 24.24 10.30
N GLU A 1223 18.37 24.06 9.34
CA GLU A 1223 18.45 22.80 8.57
C GLU A 1223 19.73 22.78 7.72
N GLU A 1224 20.02 23.93 7.12
CA GLU A 1224 21.15 23.97 6.16
C GLU A 1224 22.48 24.00 6.92
N HIS A 1225 22.42 24.34 8.27
CA HIS A 1225 23.69 24.46 9.00
C HIS A 1225 23.80 23.33 10.04
N HIS A 1226 23.07 22.26 9.76
CA HIS A 1226 23.09 21.13 10.72
C HIS A 1226 23.97 19.99 10.16
N PRO A 1227 24.73 19.30 11.01
CA PRO A 1227 25.77 18.35 10.58
C PRO A 1227 25.19 17.10 9.93
N THR A 1228 23.88 16.90 9.96
CA THR A 1228 23.28 15.71 9.31
C THR A 1228 22.19 16.15 8.32
N GLY A 1229 21.74 17.39 8.48
CA GLY A 1229 20.72 17.91 7.54
C GLY A 1229 19.44 17.08 7.57
N VAL A 1230 19.52 16.04 8.48
CA VAL A 1230 18.37 15.13 8.60
C VAL A 1230 17.63 15.46 9.91
N ALA A 1231 16.47 15.87 9.74
CA ALA A 1231 15.64 16.06 10.96
C ALA A 1231 15.45 14.73 11.70
N ILE A 1232 16.26 14.37 12.66
CA ILE A 1232 16.01 13.13 13.44
C ILE A 1232 15.31 13.53 14.74
N GLY A 1233 14.06 13.58 14.68
CA GLY A 1233 13.37 13.70 16.01
C GLY A 1233 11.90 14.07 15.81
N PHE A 1234 10.91 13.23 16.49
CA PHE A 1234 9.62 13.49 17.18
C PHE A 1234 9.82 14.49 18.33
N GLY A 1235 10.53 15.64 18.12
CA GLY A 1235 10.46 16.59 19.27
C GLY A 1235 9.73 17.88 18.85
N THR A 1236 8.54 18.17 19.49
CA THR A 1236 7.34 18.96 19.79
C THR A 1236 6.87 19.76 18.59
N MET A 1237 5.98 19.19 17.56
CA MET A 1237 4.63 19.83 17.51
C MET A 1237 4.18 20.27 18.91
N HIS A 1238 4.93 21.31 19.22
CA HIS A 1238 3.90 22.16 19.85
C HIS A 1238 3.49 23.28 18.89
#